data_AF-A0A1V6SPS0-F1
#
_entry.id   AF-A0A1V6SPS0-F1
#
_cell.length_a   1.000
_cell.length_b   1.000
_cell.length_c   1.000
_cell.angle_alpha   90.00
_cell.angle_beta   90.00
_cell.angle_gamma   90.00
#
_symmetry.space_group_name_H-M   'P 1'
#
loop_
_entity.id
_entity.type
_entity.pdbx_description
1 polymer ?
#
loop_
_entity_poly.entity_id
_entity_poly.type
_entity_poly.pdbx_seq_one_letter_code
_entity_poly.pdbx_strand_id
1 'polypeptide(L)'
;MSMEIDFDPNVRLESIFYNVPGYESDIHALTSPIPPFPRSDALSTACDAFEREQLLQSEAYYERPPVVLIHGMVVASSYLHNLGRHLAPWFRVFIPDLPGFGRSSKAIRKCDTVSISQLAQGLHDWMDTAGIKKAHLVSNSLGCQILADFTRRWPDRVDRLVLQGPTADKSQQSILKTVLASAANNSNEPFTMSLISLQDYWRAGLRRAFDLFRATAEYRILDVLQEVHNPTLLLSCELDPITPCGWVEELSEKMPNAVHYVLKKAAHTANYSATEIMSRSILRYLLVQDDDGMRRAGRDILERVAEINETREAAAKQRNHLVGWQLALGFLAVLVTWKCSVSRWKFISWFLPMETMILYQYSKIAPLLSVDRSGDLDRVYVKLQGIADFDSASSMLRAVGRYLHFRDFPQLGVPTSLAPVMPLTNWLPPYLRDTIFSELGANEAADDISSTFEAESITESVAAHFPAHRKYTAVAIGSTNGALTHFYAMMGIPWLPQTLLMPVKRPKSAAFKQGQLDMTAEMEWGRSAGRELLQRNPGIELYHMADPNQDQLMIRHMAYFRLKFIKMTEAYKNFLLDALEANGTIILVRCGSKWPSTKVADRHYFQSGAVGGITSEEFLQGSTDVKEFVEPEKSPLTEMAGTVMGKEHKTDWNAPASNYEAPEAEWGYAAGLTDDIVEFAKEHGFKIKYLDFDHPEDAGPLVADADRQWKEQLRRPIHSILVESFILMEPWLAIRYNLTPFWTMFPVKQSFERLQEYLKMCQGKGFKNGFSFLFCSGAYSIGLAKLDEWKGLLESHFASQDMAKARDKKLLLGTDENAFPKDFGFPARYQVELARAVGEEGQYVMPPSLTLVGFEHYMQNSHRYGVYYTP
;
A
#
# COMPACT_ATOMS: atom_id res chain seq x y z
N MET A 1 -14.20 -37.21 8.81
CA MET A 1 -13.52 -36.11 9.52
C MET A 1 -12.76 -35.29 8.50
N SER A 2 -13.36 -34.21 8.00
CA SER A 2 -12.66 -33.22 7.17
C SER A 2 -11.74 -32.43 8.09
N MET A 3 -10.43 -32.61 7.95
CA MET A 3 -9.46 -31.63 8.42
C MET A 3 -9.62 -30.40 7.51
N GLU A 4 -10.61 -29.55 7.80
CA GLU A 4 -10.53 -28.16 7.40
C GLU A 4 -9.41 -27.56 8.24
N ILE A 5 -8.27 -27.31 7.59
CA ILE A 5 -7.16 -26.62 8.21
C ILE A 5 -7.67 -25.19 8.44
N ASP A 6 -7.81 -24.82 9.70
CA ASP A 6 -8.37 -23.55 10.14
C ASP A 6 -7.36 -22.42 9.83
N PHE A 7 -7.42 -21.90 8.60
CA PHE A 7 -6.63 -20.77 8.13
C PHE A 7 -7.56 -19.54 7.95
N ASP A 8 -7.41 -18.55 8.85
CA ASP A 8 -8.02 -17.20 8.92
C ASP A 8 -9.56 -17.12 8.59
N PRO A 9 -10.46 -16.74 9.52
CA PRO A 9 -11.89 -17.06 9.43
C PRO A 9 -12.82 -16.20 8.53
N ASN A 10 -12.40 -15.11 7.87
CA ASN A 10 -13.38 -14.04 7.58
C ASN A 10 -13.99 -13.90 6.17
N VAL A 11 -13.56 -14.67 5.17
CA VAL A 11 -14.31 -14.80 3.90
C VAL A 11 -14.41 -16.28 3.55
N ARG A 12 -15.48 -16.93 3.98
CA ARG A 12 -15.75 -18.32 3.61
C ARG A 12 -16.47 -18.34 2.27
N LEU A 13 -15.87 -18.96 1.27
CA LEU A 13 -16.59 -19.25 0.04
C LEU A 13 -17.58 -20.40 0.31
N GLU A 14 -18.79 -20.28 -0.22
CA GLU A 14 -19.85 -21.26 -0.06
C GLU A 14 -19.82 -22.30 -1.18
N SER A 15 -20.02 -23.56 -0.80
CA SER A 15 -20.15 -24.68 -1.73
C SER A 15 -21.57 -24.72 -2.29
N ILE A 16 -21.74 -24.40 -3.57
CA ILE A 16 -23.03 -24.41 -4.27
C ILE A 16 -23.01 -25.47 -5.37
N PHE A 17 -24.14 -26.16 -5.57
CA PHE A 17 -24.35 -27.14 -6.62
C PHE A 17 -25.37 -26.61 -7.63
N TYR A 18 -25.03 -26.69 -8.91
CA TYR A 18 -25.85 -26.21 -10.02
C TYR A 18 -26.32 -27.40 -10.84
N ASN A 19 -27.65 -27.48 -11.04
CA ASN A 19 -28.22 -28.47 -11.94
C ASN A 19 -28.05 -28.00 -13.40
N VAL A 20 -26.99 -28.48 -14.05
CA VAL A 20 -26.66 -28.09 -15.42
C VAL A 20 -27.19 -29.15 -16.38
N PRO A 21 -28.09 -28.79 -17.32
CA PRO A 21 -28.66 -29.75 -18.26
C PRO A 21 -27.59 -30.47 -19.09
N GLY A 22 -27.77 -31.78 -19.30
CA GLY A 22 -26.85 -32.60 -20.12
C GLY A 22 -25.71 -33.28 -19.34
N TYR A 23 -25.59 -33.05 -18.03
CA TYR A 23 -24.61 -33.70 -17.16
C TYR A 23 -25.24 -34.77 -16.25
N GLU A 24 -24.45 -35.78 -15.89
CA GLU A 24 -24.92 -36.94 -15.08
C GLU A 24 -25.14 -36.58 -13.59
N SER A 25 -24.63 -35.44 -13.14
CA SER A 25 -24.83 -34.91 -11.79
C SER A 25 -24.65 -33.39 -11.77
N ASP A 26 -25.06 -32.76 -10.67
CA ASP A 26 -24.85 -31.33 -10.46
C ASP A 26 -23.36 -30.95 -10.53
N ILE A 27 -23.11 -29.72 -11.01
CA ILE A 27 -21.78 -29.10 -11.06
C ILE A 27 -21.57 -28.27 -9.80
N HIS A 28 -20.49 -28.55 -9.08
CA HIS A 28 -20.10 -27.81 -7.89
C HIS A 28 -19.33 -26.54 -8.23
N ALA A 29 -19.54 -25.47 -7.47
CA ALA A 29 -18.68 -24.29 -7.46
C ALA A 29 -18.52 -23.74 -6.03
N LEU A 30 -17.34 -23.20 -5.74
CA LEU A 30 -17.18 -22.28 -4.61
C LEU A 30 -17.61 -20.88 -5.04
N THR A 31 -18.38 -20.20 -4.20
CA THR A 31 -18.90 -18.86 -4.51
C THR A 31 -18.70 -17.91 -3.34
N SER A 32 -18.45 -16.62 -3.61
CA SER A 32 -18.47 -15.63 -2.54
C SER A 32 -19.89 -15.53 -1.96
N PRO A 33 -20.06 -15.53 -0.63
CA PRO A 33 -21.37 -15.55 0.00
C PRO A 33 -22.16 -14.30 -0.41
N ILE A 34 -23.44 -14.49 -0.70
CA ILE A 34 -24.41 -13.40 -0.84
C ILE A 34 -24.81 -13.02 0.59
N PRO A 35 -24.68 -11.75 1.01
CA PRO A 35 -25.23 -11.32 2.31
C PRO A 35 -26.72 -11.66 2.36
N PRO A 36 -27.23 -12.29 3.45
CA PRO A 36 -28.61 -12.72 3.52
C PRO A 36 -29.57 -11.54 3.33
N PHE A 37 -30.57 -11.68 2.45
CA PHE A 37 -31.65 -10.70 2.30
C PHE A 37 -32.56 -10.72 3.54
N PRO A 38 -32.90 -9.57 4.15
CA PRO A 38 -34.03 -9.52 5.07
C PRO A 38 -35.32 -9.84 4.31
N ARG A 39 -36.20 -10.69 4.88
CA ARG A 39 -37.48 -11.06 4.25
C ARG A 39 -38.38 -9.82 4.12
N SER A 40 -39.11 -9.72 3.00
CA SER A 40 -39.95 -8.57 2.62
C SER A 40 -40.92 -8.08 3.70
N ASP A 41 -41.36 -9.01 4.55
CA ASP A 41 -42.41 -8.77 5.54
C ASP A 41 -41.89 -7.90 6.71
N ALA A 42 -40.56 -7.83 6.89
CA ALA A 42 -39.87 -7.00 7.88
C ALA A 42 -39.64 -5.54 7.41
N LEU A 43 -39.73 -5.27 6.10
CA LEU A 43 -39.50 -3.93 5.53
C LEU A 43 -40.55 -2.90 5.98
N SER A 44 -41.74 -3.34 6.37
CA SER A 44 -42.80 -2.45 6.89
C SER A 44 -42.52 -1.92 8.30
N THR A 45 -41.54 -2.50 9.00
CA THR A 45 -41.16 -2.21 10.40
C THR A 45 -39.67 -1.93 10.56
N ALA A 46 -38.92 -1.65 9.49
CA ALA A 46 -37.47 -1.49 9.51
C ALA A 46 -37.03 -0.34 10.45
N CYS A 47 -36.73 -0.70 11.70
CA CYS A 47 -36.32 0.22 12.77
C CYS A 47 -34.95 -0.14 13.37
N ASP A 48 -34.30 -1.23 12.92
CA ASP A 48 -33.00 -1.65 13.45
C ASP A 48 -31.86 -1.40 12.43
N ALA A 49 -30.75 -0.82 12.91
CA ALA A 49 -29.63 -0.39 12.07
C ALA A 49 -28.97 -1.57 11.33
N PHE A 50 -28.98 -2.75 11.96
CA PHE A 50 -28.39 -3.97 11.44
C PHE A 50 -29.10 -4.52 10.19
N GLU A 51 -30.43 -4.48 10.14
CA GLU A 51 -31.21 -5.01 9.00
C GLU A 51 -31.05 -4.14 7.76
N ARG A 52 -31.03 -2.82 7.94
CA ARG A 52 -30.75 -1.86 6.86
C ARG A 52 -29.35 -2.04 6.30
N GLU A 53 -28.37 -2.33 7.15
CA GLU A 53 -27.00 -2.57 6.75
C GLU A 53 -26.84 -3.87 5.95
N GLN A 54 -27.49 -4.96 6.35
CA GLN A 54 -27.50 -6.22 5.57
C GLN A 54 -28.07 -6.03 4.17
N LEU A 55 -29.15 -5.24 4.05
CA LEU A 55 -29.73 -4.89 2.76
C LEU A 55 -28.71 -4.15 1.88
N LEU A 56 -28.05 -3.12 2.40
CA LEU A 56 -27.05 -2.34 1.66
C LEU A 56 -25.84 -3.19 1.24
N GLN A 57 -25.37 -4.09 2.10
CA GLN A 57 -24.30 -5.02 1.75
C GLN A 57 -24.73 -6.00 0.65
N SER A 58 -25.99 -6.45 0.67
CA SER A 58 -26.54 -7.31 -0.39
C SER A 58 -26.65 -6.59 -1.73
N GLU A 59 -27.16 -5.35 -1.76
CA GLU A 59 -27.23 -4.53 -2.98
C GLU A 59 -25.84 -4.28 -3.56
N ALA A 60 -24.90 -3.84 -2.72
CA ALA A 60 -23.51 -3.62 -3.12
C ALA A 60 -22.80 -4.90 -3.58
N TYR A 61 -23.24 -6.09 -3.14
CA TYR A 61 -22.70 -7.36 -3.63
C TYR A 61 -23.15 -7.64 -5.06
N TYR A 62 -24.42 -7.42 -5.40
CA TYR A 62 -24.94 -7.71 -6.74
C TYR A 62 -24.43 -6.74 -7.81
N GLU A 63 -24.04 -5.53 -7.41
CA GLU A 63 -23.39 -4.54 -8.29
C GLU A 63 -21.95 -4.90 -8.64
N ARG A 64 -21.29 -5.78 -7.86
CA ARG A 64 -19.90 -6.18 -8.15
C ARG A 64 -19.81 -7.01 -9.43
N PRO A 65 -18.79 -6.75 -10.27
CA PRO A 65 -18.55 -7.57 -11.46
C PRO A 65 -18.22 -9.02 -11.06
N PRO A 66 -18.74 -10.01 -11.81
CA PRO A 66 -18.40 -11.41 -11.56
C PRO A 66 -17.00 -11.73 -12.06
N VAL A 67 -16.27 -12.54 -11.28
CA VAL A 67 -14.99 -13.14 -11.66
C VAL A 67 -15.07 -14.64 -11.52
N VAL A 68 -14.67 -15.37 -12.57
CA VAL A 68 -14.67 -16.83 -12.59
C VAL A 68 -13.24 -17.35 -12.62
N LEU A 69 -12.88 -18.19 -11.66
CA LEU A 69 -11.54 -18.75 -11.50
C LEU A 69 -11.54 -20.21 -11.95
N ILE A 70 -10.73 -20.53 -12.94
CA ILE A 70 -10.66 -21.85 -13.57
C ILE A 70 -9.40 -22.60 -13.15
N HIS A 71 -9.60 -23.82 -12.68
CA HIS A 71 -8.55 -24.68 -12.18
C HIS A 71 -7.67 -25.27 -13.29
N GLY A 72 -6.44 -25.61 -12.91
CA GLY A 72 -5.45 -26.28 -13.74
C GLY A 72 -5.69 -27.78 -13.86
N MET A 73 -4.65 -28.49 -14.29
CA MET A 73 -4.74 -29.91 -14.62
C MET A 73 -5.05 -30.76 -13.38
N VAL A 74 -6.19 -31.46 -13.43
CA VAL A 74 -6.63 -32.50 -12.48
C VAL A 74 -6.95 -32.01 -11.05
N VAL A 75 -6.44 -30.84 -10.64
CA VAL A 75 -6.84 -30.13 -9.40
C VAL A 75 -8.26 -29.57 -9.51
N ALA A 76 -8.84 -29.18 -8.37
CA ALA A 76 -10.21 -28.65 -8.27
C ALA A 76 -10.25 -27.23 -7.65
N SER A 77 -11.43 -26.65 -7.44
CA SER A 77 -11.64 -25.30 -6.88
C SER A 77 -10.88 -24.99 -5.58
N SER A 78 -10.54 -26.01 -4.78
CA SER A 78 -9.85 -25.87 -3.48
C SER A 78 -8.51 -25.14 -3.57
N TYR A 79 -7.69 -25.36 -4.61
CA TYR A 79 -6.38 -24.70 -4.72
C TYR A 79 -6.48 -23.23 -5.16
N LEU A 80 -7.64 -22.81 -5.69
CA LEU A 80 -7.94 -21.40 -6.03
C LEU A 80 -8.67 -20.68 -4.89
N HIS A 81 -9.02 -21.37 -3.81
CA HIS A 81 -9.80 -20.82 -2.71
C HIS A 81 -9.15 -19.57 -2.11
N ASN A 82 -7.85 -19.59 -1.84
CA ASN A 82 -7.13 -18.44 -1.28
C ASN A 82 -7.16 -17.23 -2.22
N LEU A 83 -6.95 -17.43 -3.52
CA LEU A 83 -7.07 -16.36 -4.51
C LEU A 83 -8.50 -15.82 -4.56
N GLY A 84 -9.50 -16.69 -4.59
CA GLY A 84 -10.91 -16.27 -4.55
C GLY A 84 -11.24 -15.43 -3.33
N ARG A 85 -10.73 -15.78 -2.15
CA ARG A 85 -10.88 -14.98 -0.93
C ARG A 85 -10.27 -13.60 -1.05
N HIS A 86 -9.12 -13.47 -1.70
CA HIS A 86 -8.47 -12.19 -1.98
C HIS A 86 -9.13 -11.40 -3.12
N LEU A 87 -10.14 -11.92 -3.80
CA LEU A 87 -10.86 -11.19 -4.85
C LEU A 87 -12.31 -10.87 -4.43
N ALA A 88 -12.89 -11.66 -3.53
CA ALA A 88 -14.26 -11.51 -3.02
C ALA A 88 -14.62 -10.14 -2.42
N PRO A 89 -13.69 -9.35 -1.83
CA PRO A 89 -13.99 -8.00 -1.39
C PRO A 89 -14.41 -7.05 -2.53
N TRP A 90 -13.99 -7.35 -3.78
CA TRP A 90 -14.18 -6.48 -4.94
C TRP A 90 -15.04 -7.10 -6.03
N PHE A 91 -15.12 -8.43 -6.09
CA PHE A 91 -15.82 -9.18 -7.13
C PHE A 91 -16.81 -10.18 -6.55
N ARG A 92 -17.82 -10.55 -7.34
CA ARG A 92 -18.57 -11.79 -7.12
C ARG A 92 -17.74 -12.95 -7.64
N VAL A 93 -17.15 -13.72 -6.73
CA VAL A 93 -16.20 -14.77 -7.05
C VAL A 93 -16.93 -16.08 -7.27
N PHE A 94 -16.59 -16.75 -8.36
CA PHE A 94 -17.03 -18.11 -8.65
C PHE A 94 -15.84 -18.99 -9.02
N ILE A 95 -15.79 -20.20 -8.47
CA ILE A 95 -14.73 -21.18 -8.72
C ILE A 95 -15.39 -22.53 -9.01
N PRO A 96 -15.82 -22.78 -10.26
CA PRO A 96 -16.43 -24.04 -10.62
C PRO A 96 -15.42 -25.19 -10.60
N ASP A 97 -15.84 -26.34 -10.07
CA ASP A 97 -15.20 -27.61 -10.38
C ASP A 97 -15.69 -28.04 -11.76
N LEU A 98 -14.83 -28.03 -12.77
CA LEU A 98 -15.22 -28.40 -14.12
C LEU A 98 -15.71 -29.85 -14.19
N PRO A 99 -16.60 -30.19 -15.14
CA PRO A 99 -17.15 -31.54 -15.26
C PRO A 99 -16.08 -32.63 -15.25
N GLY A 100 -16.20 -33.59 -14.32
CA GLY A 100 -15.22 -34.67 -14.16
C GLY A 100 -14.10 -34.40 -13.16
N PHE A 101 -14.07 -33.24 -12.50
CA PHE A 101 -13.06 -32.87 -11.50
C PHE A 101 -13.67 -32.48 -10.15
N GLY A 102 -12.88 -32.56 -9.08
CA GLY A 102 -13.30 -32.18 -7.73
C GLY A 102 -14.60 -32.84 -7.27
N ARG A 103 -15.53 -32.02 -6.78
CA ARG A 103 -16.88 -32.45 -6.38
C ARG A 103 -17.82 -32.65 -7.58
N SER A 104 -17.47 -32.13 -8.76
CA SER A 104 -18.12 -32.42 -10.05
C SER A 104 -17.59 -33.70 -10.74
N SER A 105 -16.83 -34.54 -10.03
CA SER A 105 -16.18 -35.73 -10.60
C SER A 105 -17.12 -36.76 -11.24
N LYS A 106 -18.39 -36.76 -10.81
CA LYS A 106 -19.47 -37.63 -11.31
C LYS A 106 -20.29 -37.01 -12.46
N ALA A 107 -20.08 -35.75 -12.81
CA ALA A 107 -20.84 -35.07 -13.87
C ALA A 107 -20.54 -35.68 -15.27
N ILE A 108 -19.37 -36.32 -15.41
CA ILE A 108 -18.96 -37.10 -16.57
C ILE A 108 -18.52 -38.49 -16.08
N ARG A 109 -18.87 -39.55 -16.81
CA ARG A 109 -18.50 -40.93 -16.44
C ARG A 109 -17.00 -41.08 -16.39
N LYS A 110 -16.50 -41.81 -15.37
CA LYS A 110 -15.06 -41.94 -15.08
C LYS A 110 -14.22 -42.51 -16.25
N CYS A 111 -14.86 -43.28 -17.12
CA CYS A 111 -14.21 -43.91 -18.28
C CYS A 111 -14.19 -43.02 -19.53
N ASP A 112 -14.95 -41.92 -19.55
CA ASP A 112 -15.04 -41.04 -20.70
C ASP A 112 -13.82 -40.12 -20.73
N THR A 113 -13.25 -39.97 -21.94
CA THR A 113 -12.18 -39.01 -22.21
C THR A 113 -12.72 -37.60 -22.21
N VAL A 114 -11.95 -36.66 -21.66
CA VAL A 114 -12.31 -35.24 -21.60
C VAL A 114 -11.28 -34.43 -22.38
N SER A 115 -11.75 -33.60 -23.31
CA SER A 115 -10.94 -32.67 -24.10
C SER A 115 -11.04 -31.23 -23.59
N ILE A 116 -10.10 -30.38 -23.99
CA ILE A 116 -10.10 -28.94 -23.67
C ILE A 116 -11.41 -28.27 -24.12
N SER A 117 -11.86 -28.53 -25.34
CA SER A 117 -13.10 -27.94 -25.87
C SER A 117 -14.37 -28.43 -25.18
N GLN A 118 -14.39 -29.66 -24.66
CA GLN A 118 -15.49 -30.13 -23.83
C GLN A 118 -15.52 -29.43 -22.46
N LEU A 119 -14.35 -29.14 -21.89
CA LEU A 119 -14.25 -28.38 -20.65
C LEU A 119 -14.67 -26.92 -20.83
N ALA A 120 -14.28 -26.30 -21.95
CA ALA A 120 -14.75 -24.95 -22.32
C ALA A 120 -16.28 -24.93 -22.52
N GLN A 121 -16.86 -25.95 -23.15
CA GLN A 121 -18.32 -26.09 -23.25
C GLN A 121 -18.98 -26.23 -21.87
N GLY A 122 -18.42 -27.05 -20.98
CA GLY A 122 -18.97 -27.21 -19.64
C GLY A 122 -18.90 -25.95 -18.79
N LEU A 123 -17.87 -25.12 -18.98
CA LEU A 123 -17.82 -23.79 -18.40
C LEU A 123 -18.96 -22.90 -18.92
N HIS A 124 -19.20 -22.90 -20.24
CA HIS A 124 -20.29 -22.14 -20.86
C HIS A 124 -21.65 -22.54 -20.30
N ASP A 125 -21.95 -23.84 -20.28
CA ASP A 125 -23.24 -24.37 -19.83
C ASP A 125 -23.49 -24.11 -18.34
N TRP A 126 -22.42 -24.19 -17.53
CA TRP A 126 -22.47 -23.80 -16.12
C TRP A 126 -22.69 -22.29 -15.95
N MET A 127 -22.00 -21.42 -16.72
CA MET A 127 -22.21 -19.97 -16.66
C MET A 127 -23.64 -19.57 -17.02
N ASP A 128 -24.25 -20.22 -18.01
CA ASP A 128 -25.66 -20.01 -18.36
C ASP A 128 -26.59 -20.37 -17.19
N THR A 129 -26.36 -21.53 -16.57
CA THR A 129 -27.15 -21.99 -15.42
C THR A 129 -26.96 -21.09 -14.19
N ALA A 130 -25.75 -20.56 -13.99
CA ALA A 130 -25.44 -19.63 -12.91
C ALA A 130 -25.93 -18.19 -13.17
N GLY A 131 -26.48 -17.91 -14.36
CA GLY A 131 -26.97 -16.57 -14.73
C GLY A 131 -25.84 -15.57 -15.05
N ILE A 132 -24.62 -16.05 -15.33
CA ILE A 132 -23.45 -15.22 -15.58
C ILE A 132 -23.35 -14.91 -17.07
N LYS A 133 -23.85 -13.74 -17.47
CA LYS A 133 -23.81 -13.31 -18.89
C LYS A 133 -22.42 -12.93 -19.36
N LYS A 134 -21.65 -12.21 -18.55
CA LYS A 134 -20.28 -11.78 -18.87
C LYS A 134 -19.47 -11.76 -17.57
N ALA A 135 -18.20 -12.14 -17.61
CA ALA A 135 -17.33 -12.12 -16.44
C ALA A 135 -15.87 -11.82 -16.78
N HIS A 136 -15.10 -11.39 -15.78
CA HIS A 136 -13.65 -11.53 -15.84
C HIS A 136 -13.30 -13.01 -15.63
N LEU A 137 -12.40 -13.54 -16.45
CA LEU A 137 -11.99 -14.94 -16.37
C LEU A 137 -10.51 -15.03 -15.97
N VAL A 138 -10.22 -15.82 -14.93
CA VAL A 138 -8.87 -16.00 -14.38
C VAL A 138 -8.55 -17.48 -14.37
N SER A 139 -7.36 -17.87 -14.81
CA SER A 139 -6.93 -19.27 -14.76
C SER A 139 -5.48 -19.45 -14.38
N ASN A 140 -5.15 -20.67 -13.96
CA ASN A 140 -3.78 -21.14 -13.81
C ASN A 140 -3.54 -22.40 -14.67
N SER A 141 -2.34 -22.51 -15.24
CA SER A 141 -1.83 -23.71 -15.91
C SER A 141 -2.74 -24.16 -17.07
N LEU A 142 -3.18 -25.42 -17.09
CA LEU A 142 -4.14 -25.96 -18.06
C LEU A 142 -5.42 -25.11 -18.21
N GLY A 143 -5.86 -24.47 -17.12
CA GLY A 143 -7.03 -23.59 -17.16
C GLY A 143 -6.88 -22.50 -18.21
N CYS A 144 -5.65 -22.10 -18.55
CA CYS A 144 -5.36 -21.12 -19.59
C CYS A 144 -5.73 -21.62 -20.99
N GLN A 145 -5.50 -22.91 -21.29
CA GLN A 145 -5.91 -23.50 -22.56
C GLN A 145 -7.44 -23.58 -22.66
N ILE A 146 -8.11 -23.91 -21.55
CA ILE A 146 -9.58 -23.95 -21.46
C ILE A 146 -10.15 -22.56 -21.69
N LEU A 147 -9.60 -21.54 -21.02
CA LEU A 147 -10.05 -20.16 -21.20
C LEU A 147 -9.70 -19.58 -22.58
N ALA A 148 -8.59 -19.99 -23.18
CA ALA A 148 -8.27 -19.61 -24.56
C ALA A 148 -9.32 -20.15 -25.54
N ASP A 149 -9.69 -21.44 -25.46
CA ASP A 149 -10.74 -22.01 -26.31
C ASP A 149 -12.11 -21.38 -26.02
N PHE A 150 -12.44 -21.16 -24.75
CA PHE A 150 -13.67 -20.50 -24.33
C PHE A 150 -13.78 -19.10 -24.93
N THR A 151 -12.74 -18.28 -24.77
CA THR A 151 -12.73 -16.88 -25.21
C THR A 151 -12.80 -16.79 -26.74
N ARG A 152 -12.11 -17.68 -27.47
CA ARG A 152 -12.19 -17.75 -28.93
C ARG A 152 -13.60 -18.07 -29.42
N ARG A 153 -14.33 -18.94 -28.71
CA ARG A 153 -15.69 -19.37 -29.09
C ARG A 153 -16.77 -18.39 -28.66
N TRP A 154 -16.58 -17.72 -27.53
CA TRP A 154 -17.56 -16.83 -26.90
C TRP A 154 -16.92 -15.54 -26.37
N PRO A 155 -16.33 -14.71 -27.24
CA PRO A 155 -15.60 -13.51 -26.81
C PRO A 155 -16.49 -12.51 -26.07
N ASP A 156 -17.78 -12.43 -26.41
CA ASP A 156 -18.75 -11.52 -25.76
C ASP A 156 -19.07 -11.91 -24.31
N ARG A 157 -18.76 -13.14 -23.90
CA ARG A 157 -18.93 -13.64 -22.52
C ARG A 157 -17.76 -13.27 -21.62
N VAL A 158 -16.68 -12.71 -22.19
CA VAL A 158 -15.44 -12.40 -21.48
C VAL A 158 -15.23 -10.90 -21.45
N ASP A 159 -15.08 -10.33 -20.26
CA ASP A 159 -14.76 -8.91 -20.12
C ASP A 159 -13.26 -8.66 -20.21
N ARG A 160 -12.50 -9.26 -19.29
CA ARG A 160 -11.03 -9.29 -19.34
C ARG A 160 -10.53 -10.65 -18.91
N LEU A 161 -9.42 -11.08 -19.50
CA LEU A 161 -8.85 -12.40 -19.32
C LEU A 161 -7.54 -12.32 -18.53
N VAL A 162 -7.31 -13.25 -17.60
CA VAL A 162 -6.04 -13.42 -16.89
C VAL A 162 -5.58 -14.87 -17.00
N LEU A 163 -4.43 -15.09 -17.62
CA LEU A 163 -3.84 -16.41 -17.84
C LEU A 163 -2.51 -16.52 -17.09
N GLN A 164 -2.49 -17.27 -15.99
CA GLN A 164 -1.27 -17.52 -15.24
C GLN A 164 -0.61 -18.85 -15.63
N GLY A 165 0.61 -18.77 -16.12
CA GLY A 165 1.39 -19.92 -16.59
C GLY A 165 0.71 -20.72 -17.71
N PRO A 166 0.44 -20.14 -18.90
CA PRO A 166 -0.14 -20.91 -20.01
C PRO A 166 0.80 -22.03 -20.47
N THR A 167 0.31 -23.28 -20.47
CA THR A 167 1.15 -24.46 -20.75
C THR A 167 1.56 -24.56 -22.23
N ALA A 168 2.84 -24.86 -22.46
CA ALA A 168 3.39 -25.09 -23.79
C ALA A 168 2.99 -26.46 -24.35
N ASP A 169 2.93 -26.58 -25.68
CA ASP A 169 2.68 -27.84 -26.36
C ASP A 169 3.97 -28.64 -26.63
N LYS A 170 3.83 -29.89 -27.10
CA LYS A 170 4.96 -30.80 -27.34
C LYS A 170 5.99 -30.32 -28.39
N SER A 171 5.62 -29.40 -29.27
CA SER A 171 6.55 -28.78 -30.23
C SER A 171 7.49 -27.77 -29.56
N GLN A 172 7.08 -27.21 -28.43
CA GLN A 172 7.84 -26.25 -27.65
C GLN A 172 8.62 -26.92 -26.50
N GLN A 173 8.01 -27.90 -25.82
CA GLN A 173 8.64 -28.62 -24.72
C GLN A 173 8.36 -30.12 -24.78
N SER A 174 9.42 -30.94 -24.77
CA SER A 174 9.25 -32.39 -24.78
C SER A 174 8.55 -32.88 -23.50
N ILE A 175 7.82 -33.98 -23.62
CA ILE A 175 7.11 -34.61 -22.48
C ILE A 175 8.07 -34.89 -21.32
N LEU A 176 9.28 -35.41 -21.61
CA LEU A 176 10.29 -35.68 -20.59
C LEU A 176 10.73 -34.41 -19.86
N LYS A 177 10.94 -33.30 -20.59
CA LYS A 177 11.26 -32.01 -19.98
C LYS A 177 10.13 -31.50 -19.11
N THR A 178 8.88 -31.68 -19.54
CA THR A 178 7.68 -31.29 -18.77
C THR A 178 7.58 -32.06 -17.45
N VAL A 179 7.89 -33.36 -17.47
CA VAL A 179 7.92 -34.20 -16.25
C VAL A 179 9.04 -33.76 -15.30
N LEU A 180 10.24 -33.50 -15.82
CA LEU A 180 11.37 -33.00 -15.03
C LEU A 180 11.09 -31.61 -14.43
N ALA A 181 10.50 -30.71 -15.22
CA ALA A 181 10.06 -29.40 -14.76
C ALA A 181 9.01 -29.51 -13.64
N SER A 182 8.04 -30.41 -13.79
CA SER A 182 7.04 -30.67 -12.75
C SER A 182 7.68 -31.15 -11.44
N ALA A 183 8.68 -32.04 -11.53
CA ALA A 183 9.42 -32.49 -10.35
C ALA A 183 10.25 -31.37 -9.70
N ALA A 184 10.86 -30.49 -10.49
CA ALA A 184 11.57 -29.32 -9.98
C ALA A 184 10.60 -28.32 -9.32
N ASN A 185 9.44 -28.07 -9.92
CA ASN A 185 8.42 -27.18 -9.36
C ASN A 185 7.97 -27.63 -7.97
N ASN A 186 7.77 -28.94 -7.77
CA ASN A 186 7.38 -29.46 -6.45
C ASN A 186 8.35 -29.09 -5.31
N SER A 187 9.63 -28.80 -5.61
CA SER A 187 10.59 -28.34 -4.60
C SER A 187 10.44 -26.84 -4.28
N ASN A 188 9.82 -26.07 -5.16
CA ASN A 188 9.54 -24.65 -5.00
C ASN A 188 8.14 -24.39 -4.40
N GLU A 189 7.31 -25.41 -4.28
CA GLU A 189 5.94 -25.30 -3.78
C GLU A 189 5.81 -25.78 -2.33
N PRO A 190 4.86 -25.20 -1.57
CA PRO A 190 4.55 -25.67 -0.23
C PRO A 190 4.02 -27.11 -0.26
N PHE A 191 4.49 -27.94 0.68
CA PHE A 191 4.09 -29.36 0.78
C PHE A 191 2.57 -29.57 0.88
N THR A 192 1.84 -28.61 1.46
CA THR A 192 0.37 -28.67 1.58
C THR A 192 -0.35 -28.73 0.22
N MET A 193 0.24 -28.15 -0.83
CA MET A 193 -0.29 -28.23 -2.20
C MET A 193 -0.26 -29.67 -2.75
N SER A 194 0.72 -30.48 -2.33
CA SER A 194 0.80 -31.90 -2.72
C SER A 194 -0.34 -32.73 -2.13
N LEU A 195 -0.82 -32.39 -0.93
CA LEU A 195 -1.95 -33.07 -0.29
C LEU A 195 -3.26 -32.82 -1.04
N ILE A 196 -3.51 -31.57 -1.44
CA ILE A 196 -4.67 -31.20 -2.27
C ILE A 196 -4.61 -31.94 -3.60
N SER A 197 -3.45 -31.89 -4.26
CA SER A 197 -3.24 -32.56 -5.56
C SER A 197 -3.51 -34.06 -5.46
N LEU A 198 -2.96 -34.76 -4.46
CA LEU A 198 -3.17 -36.19 -4.30
C LEU A 198 -4.66 -36.56 -4.18
N GLN A 199 -5.42 -35.78 -3.41
CA GLN A 199 -6.85 -36.00 -3.24
C GLN A 199 -7.63 -35.83 -4.56
N ASP A 200 -7.33 -34.79 -5.32
CA ASP A 200 -8.06 -34.49 -6.56
C ASP A 200 -7.67 -35.44 -7.71
N TYR A 201 -6.41 -35.86 -7.80
CA TYR A 201 -5.97 -36.93 -8.71
C TYR A 201 -6.69 -38.25 -8.43
N TRP A 202 -6.90 -38.59 -7.17
CA TRP A 202 -7.66 -39.79 -6.80
C TRP A 202 -9.14 -39.70 -7.20
N ARG A 203 -9.76 -38.53 -7.01
CA ARG A 203 -11.14 -38.26 -7.43
C ARG A 203 -11.32 -38.34 -8.95
N ALA A 204 -10.45 -37.68 -9.71
CA ALA A 204 -10.48 -37.68 -11.18
C ALA A 204 -10.20 -39.09 -11.74
N GLY A 205 -9.29 -39.83 -11.12
CA GLY A 205 -8.82 -41.13 -11.59
C GLY A 205 -7.67 -41.04 -12.59
N LEU A 206 -6.74 -42.00 -12.51
CA LEU A 206 -5.48 -41.99 -13.26
C LEU A 206 -5.66 -41.98 -14.78
N ARG A 207 -6.67 -42.68 -15.31
CA ARG A 207 -6.94 -42.72 -16.76
C ARG A 207 -7.31 -41.34 -17.29
N ARG A 208 -8.30 -40.68 -16.67
CA ARG A 208 -8.72 -39.32 -17.03
C ARG A 208 -7.58 -38.33 -16.89
N ALA A 209 -6.77 -38.43 -15.83
CA ALA A 209 -5.59 -37.59 -15.63
C ALA A 209 -4.57 -37.76 -16.78
N PHE A 210 -4.31 -38.99 -17.19
CA PHE A 210 -3.42 -39.29 -18.32
C PHE A 210 -3.97 -38.80 -19.66
N ASP A 211 -5.25 -39.04 -19.92
CA ASP A 211 -5.92 -38.61 -21.15
C ASP A 211 -5.91 -37.08 -21.27
N LEU A 212 -6.17 -36.37 -20.17
CA LEU A 212 -6.12 -34.91 -20.12
C LEU A 212 -4.68 -34.41 -20.32
N PHE A 213 -3.68 -35.02 -19.68
CA PHE A 213 -2.27 -34.67 -19.89
C PHE A 213 -1.86 -34.78 -21.36
N ARG A 214 -2.29 -35.85 -22.05
CA ARG A 214 -2.04 -36.03 -23.47
C ARG A 214 -2.73 -34.95 -24.31
N ALA A 215 -3.98 -34.63 -24.00
CA ALA A 215 -4.72 -33.57 -24.68
C ALA A 215 -4.05 -32.19 -24.49
N THR A 216 -3.60 -31.86 -23.28
CA THR A 216 -2.84 -30.65 -22.96
C THR A 216 -1.56 -30.54 -23.79
N ALA A 217 -0.78 -31.62 -23.88
CA ALA A 217 0.47 -31.65 -24.62
C ALA A 217 0.30 -31.55 -26.14
N GLU A 218 -0.88 -31.91 -26.65
CA GLU A 218 -1.24 -31.80 -28.07
C GLU A 218 -1.90 -30.46 -28.42
N TYR A 219 -2.42 -29.72 -27.43
CA TYR A 219 -3.15 -28.48 -27.64
C TYR A 219 -2.22 -27.29 -27.90
N ARG A 220 -2.27 -26.77 -29.12
CA ARG A 220 -1.45 -25.64 -29.59
C ARG A 220 -2.08 -24.31 -29.17
N ILE A 221 -1.83 -23.92 -27.91
CA ILE A 221 -2.43 -22.71 -27.32
C ILE A 221 -2.08 -21.43 -28.09
N LEU A 222 -0.88 -21.34 -28.64
CA LEU A 222 -0.43 -20.15 -29.38
C LEU A 222 -1.32 -19.86 -30.58
N ASP A 223 -1.71 -20.89 -31.34
CA ASP A 223 -2.57 -20.73 -32.52
C ASP A 223 -3.94 -20.15 -32.12
N VAL A 224 -4.48 -20.59 -30.98
CA VAL A 224 -5.78 -20.15 -30.45
C VAL A 224 -5.72 -18.73 -29.91
N LEU A 225 -4.65 -18.40 -29.18
CA LEU A 225 -4.49 -17.08 -28.56
C LEU A 225 -4.32 -15.95 -29.58
N GLN A 226 -3.83 -16.24 -30.79
CA GLN A 226 -3.77 -15.25 -31.88
C GLN A 226 -5.16 -14.79 -32.36
N GLU A 227 -6.20 -15.59 -32.12
CA GLU A 227 -7.60 -15.26 -32.44
C GLU A 227 -8.32 -14.57 -31.26
N VAL A 228 -7.68 -14.48 -30.09
CA VAL A 228 -8.28 -13.85 -28.89
C VAL A 228 -7.99 -12.36 -28.88
N HIS A 229 -9.03 -11.55 -29.11
CA HIS A 229 -8.92 -10.08 -29.13
C HIS A 229 -9.28 -9.39 -27.80
N ASN A 230 -9.84 -10.10 -26.83
CA ASN A 230 -10.20 -9.57 -25.52
C ASN A 230 -8.95 -9.12 -24.74
N PRO A 231 -8.97 -8.00 -23.98
CA PRO A 231 -7.85 -7.60 -23.14
C PRO A 231 -7.37 -8.76 -22.26
N THR A 232 -6.10 -9.12 -22.36
CA THR A 232 -5.54 -10.30 -21.70
C THR A 232 -4.30 -9.97 -20.87
N LEU A 233 -4.28 -10.35 -19.60
CA LEU A 233 -3.09 -10.36 -18.75
C LEU A 233 -2.46 -11.75 -18.76
N LEU A 234 -1.23 -11.85 -19.23
CA LEU A 234 -0.39 -13.03 -19.11
C LEU A 234 0.50 -12.89 -17.87
N LEU A 235 0.35 -13.81 -16.91
CA LEU A 235 1.16 -13.86 -15.70
C LEU A 235 2.15 -15.01 -15.80
N SER A 236 3.44 -14.70 -15.76
CA SER A 236 4.50 -15.69 -15.54
C SER A 236 5.09 -15.56 -14.14
N CYS A 237 5.82 -16.58 -13.71
CA CYS A 237 6.40 -16.65 -12.38
C CYS A 237 7.93 -16.83 -12.49
N GLU A 238 8.68 -16.09 -11.70
CA GLU A 238 10.15 -16.08 -11.74
C GLU A 238 10.77 -17.47 -11.51
N LEU A 239 10.17 -18.27 -10.63
CA LEU A 239 10.69 -19.57 -10.19
C LEU A 239 9.93 -20.75 -10.83
N ASP A 240 9.19 -20.53 -11.91
CA ASP A 240 8.37 -21.54 -12.58
C ASP A 240 9.15 -22.28 -13.68
N PRO A 241 9.49 -23.57 -13.46
CA PRO A 241 10.16 -24.37 -14.48
C PRO A 241 9.20 -25.02 -15.50
N ILE A 242 7.90 -25.05 -15.22
CA ILE A 242 6.87 -25.68 -16.07
C ILE A 242 6.49 -24.74 -17.19
N THR A 243 6.27 -23.46 -16.88
CA THR A 243 6.00 -22.41 -17.87
C THR A 243 7.01 -21.27 -17.71
N PRO A 244 8.22 -21.41 -18.28
CA PRO A 244 9.27 -20.41 -18.16
C PRO A 244 8.82 -19.02 -18.65
N CYS A 245 9.36 -17.97 -18.06
CA CYS A 245 9.00 -16.58 -18.40
C CYS A 245 9.16 -16.27 -19.89
N GLY A 246 10.23 -16.76 -20.55
CA GLY A 246 10.46 -16.53 -21.98
C GLY A 246 9.41 -17.17 -22.90
N TRP A 247 8.77 -18.27 -22.48
CA TRP A 247 7.63 -18.83 -23.22
C TRP A 247 6.40 -17.92 -23.15
N VAL A 248 6.13 -17.35 -21.97
CA VAL A 248 5.00 -16.44 -21.79
C VAL A 248 5.25 -15.10 -22.50
N GLU A 249 6.52 -14.66 -22.56
CA GLU A 249 6.94 -13.51 -23.35
C GLU A 249 6.67 -13.73 -24.84
N GLU A 250 7.05 -14.88 -25.40
CA GLU A 250 6.75 -15.25 -26.80
C GLU A 250 5.24 -15.21 -27.08
N LEU A 251 4.41 -15.72 -26.16
CA LEU A 251 2.94 -15.62 -26.28
C LEU A 251 2.50 -14.15 -26.33
N SER A 252 3.06 -13.30 -25.48
CA SER A 252 2.72 -11.88 -25.41
C SER A 252 3.08 -11.12 -26.68
N GLU A 253 4.21 -11.44 -27.32
CA GLU A 253 4.62 -10.84 -28.59
C GLU A 253 3.67 -11.18 -29.75
N LYS A 254 3.00 -12.33 -29.66
CA LYS A 254 2.02 -12.80 -30.67
C LYS A 254 0.59 -12.35 -30.38
N MET A 255 0.35 -11.74 -29.22
CA MET A 255 -0.97 -11.24 -28.79
C MET A 255 -0.92 -9.71 -28.62
N PRO A 256 -1.39 -8.90 -29.59
CA PRO A 256 -1.28 -7.44 -29.54
C PRO A 256 -2.02 -6.79 -28.36
N ASN A 257 -3.06 -7.45 -27.86
CA ASN A 257 -3.91 -7.09 -26.74
C ASN A 257 -3.44 -7.68 -25.39
N ALA A 258 -2.27 -8.32 -25.35
CA ALA A 258 -1.72 -8.88 -24.13
C ALA A 258 -0.90 -7.85 -23.33
N VAL A 259 -0.98 -7.99 -22.02
CA VAL A 259 -0.07 -7.42 -21.03
C VAL A 259 0.66 -8.58 -20.40
N HIS A 260 1.99 -8.61 -20.46
CA HIS A 260 2.79 -9.61 -19.75
C HIS A 260 3.37 -9.00 -18.48
N TYR A 261 3.15 -9.68 -17.35
CA TYR A 261 3.72 -9.30 -16.08
C TYR A 261 4.31 -10.53 -15.34
N VAL A 262 5.46 -10.33 -14.69
CA VAL A 262 6.19 -11.41 -13.99
C VAL A 262 6.00 -11.29 -12.48
N LEU A 263 5.52 -12.37 -11.86
CA LEU A 263 5.42 -12.50 -10.41
C LEU A 263 6.79 -12.91 -9.84
N LYS A 264 7.46 -11.97 -9.17
CA LYS A 264 8.74 -12.20 -8.48
C LYS A 264 8.56 -13.19 -7.31
N LYS A 265 9.59 -14.00 -7.05
CA LYS A 265 9.63 -14.99 -5.96
C LYS A 265 8.45 -15.98 -5.93
N ALA A 266 7.74 -16.14 -7.05
CA ALA A 266 6.60 -17.04 -7.17
C ALA A 266 6.96 -18.26 -8.05
N ALA A 267 6.33 -19.40 -7.75
CA ALA A 267 6.43 -20.65 -8.52
C ALA A 267 5.16 -20.88 -9.37
N HIS A 268 5.00 -22.07 -9.97
CA HIS A 268 3.92 -22.33 -10.93
C HIS A 268 2.50 -22.16 -10.37
N THR A 269 2.28 -22.47 -9.08
CA THR A 269 0.98 -22.37 -8.40
C THR A 269 0.88 -21.09 -7.54
N ALA A 270 1.23 -19.95 -8.14
CA ALA A 270 1.21 -18.65 -7.48
C ALA A 270 -0.15 -18.29 -6.85
N ASN A 271 -1.26 -18.80 -7.41
CA ASN A 271 -2.60 -18.66 -6.86
C ASN A 271 -2.76 -19.28 -5.45
N TYR A 272 -1.84 -20.16 -5.06
CA TYR A 272 -1.78 -20.81 -3.75
C TYR A 272 -0.58 -20.31 -2.95
N SER A 273 0.63 -20.36 -3.51
CA SER A 273 1.89 -20.07 -2.80
C SER A 273 2.27 -18.58 -2.75
N ALA A 274 1.76 -17.76 -3.68
CA ALA A 274 2.06 -16.33 -3.78
C ALA A 274 0.78 -15.48 -3.96
N THR A 275 -0.30 -15.89 -3.27
CA THR A 275 -1.66 -15.38 -3.46
C THR A 275 -1.76 -13.86 -3.36
N GLU A 276 -1.07 -13.24 -2.40
CA GLU A 276 -1.13 -11.79 -2.21
C GLU A 276 -0.52 -11.02 -3.41
N ILE A 277 0.66 -11.44 -3.88
CA ILE A 277 1.34 -10.81 -5.01
C ILE A 277 0.51 -10.99 -6.29
N MET A 278 -0.06 -12.18 -6.49
CA MET A 278 -0.92 -12.49 -7.63
C MET A 278 -2.23 -11.67 -7.59
N SER A 279 -2.93 -11.65 -6.45
CA SER A 279 -4.18 -10.91 -6.29
C SER A 279 -3.99 -9.41 -6.48
N ARG A 280 -2.93 -8.79 -5.95
CA ARG A 280 -2.61 -7.37 -6.19
C ARG A 280 -2.40 -7.07 -7.69
N SER A 281 -1.73 -7.97 -8.40
CA SER A 281 -1.51 -7.83 -9.85
C SER A 281 -2.83 -7.95 -10.63
N ILE A 282 -3.70 -8.89 -10.24
CA ILE A 282 -5.04 -9.06 -10.82
C ILE A 282 -5.93 -7.85 -10.52
N LEU A 283 -5.96 -7.37 -9.27
CA LEU A 283 -6.74 -6.19 -8.87
C LEU A 283 -6.29 -4.94 -9.63
N ARG A 284 -4.98 -4.75 -9.82
CA ARG A 284 -4.46 -3.66 -10.65
C ARG A 284 -4.95 -3.79 -12.09
N TYR A 285 -4.81 -4.95 -12.70
CA TYR A 285 -5.25 -5.15 -14.08
C TYR A 285 -6.77 -4.96 -14.24
N LEU A 286 -7.58 -5.55 -13.37
CA LEU A 286 -9.04 -5.55 -13.51
C LEU A 286 -9.68 -4.22 -13.07
N LEU A 287 -9.22 -3.61 -11.96
CA LEU A 287 -9.85 -2.43 -11.37
C LEU A 287 -9.12 -1.11 -11.64
N VAL A 288 -7.79 -1.11 -11.71
CA VAL A 288 -7.01 0.10 -12.03
C VAL A 288 -6.88 0.29 -13.55
N GLN A 289 -6.79 -0.82 -14.29
CA GLN A 289 -6.63 -0.86 -15.75
C GLN A 289 -5.35 -0.15 -16.24
N ASP A 290 -4.27 -0.24 -15.46
CA ASP A 290 -2.94 0.29 -15.82
C ASP A 290 -2.15 -0.70 -16.69
N ASP A 291 -2.68 -0.98 -17.89
CA ASP A 291 -2.12 -1.98 -18.80
C ASP A 291 -0.70 -1.60 -19.25
N ASP A 292 -0.45 -0.32 -19.54
CA ASP A 292 0.84 0.17 -20.02
C ASP A 292 1.91 0.18 -18.92
N GLY A 293 1.55 0.58 -17.69
CA GLY A 293 2.44 0.49 -16.54
C GLY A 293 2.81 -0.95 -16.23
N MET A 294 1.84 -1.85 -16.29
CA MET A 294 2.08 -3.29 -16.13
C MET A 294 2.98 -3.87 -17.22
N ARG A 295 2.77 -3.49 -18.48
CA ARG A 295 3.60 -3.94 -19.60
C ARG A 295 5.05 -3.44 -19.49
N ARG A 296 5.26 -2.18 -19.09
CA ARG A 296 6.61 -1.63 -18.86
C ARG A 296 7.32 -2.36 -17.72
N ALA A 297 6.66 -2.50 -16.57
CA ALA A 297 7.21 -3.19 -15.42
C ALA A 297 7.53 -4.67 -15.72
N GLY A 298 6.68 -5.35 -16.49
CA GLY A 298 6.92 -6.72 -16.94
C GLY A 298 8.22 -6.87 -17.72
N ARG A 299 8.46 -5.99 -18.70
CA ARG A 299 9.72 -5.99 -19.48
C ARG A 299 10.95 -5.74 -18.62
N ASP A 300 10.92 -4.73 -17.75
CA ASP A 300 12.03 -4.42 -16.84
C ASP A 300 12.38 -5.64 -15.94
N ILE A 301 11.37 -6.43 -15.52
CA ILE A 301 11.59 -7.65 -14.73
C ILE A 301 12.17 -8.77 -15.59
N LEU A 302 11.66 -8.96 -16.82
CA LEU A 302 12.12 -10.02 -17.72
C LEU A 302 13.61 -9.87 -18.05
N GLU A 303 14.06 -8.65 -18.36
CA GLU A 303 15.47 -8.34 -18.60
C GLU A 303 16.34 -8.79 -17.40
N ARG A 304 15.93 -8.47 -16.18
CA ARG A 304 16.63 -8.91 -14.96
C ARG A 304 16.58 -10.42 -14.74
N VAL A 305 15.45 -11.06 -15.01
CA VAL A 305 15.30 -12.52 -14.87
C VAL A 305 16.18 -13.25 -15.89
N ALA A 306 16.28 -12.73 -17.11
CA ALA A 306 17.17 -13.26 -18.15
C ALA A 306 18.64 -13.18 -17.70
N GLU A 307 19.10 -12.03 -17.22
CA GLU A 307 20.46 -11.83 -16.68
C GLU A 307 20.77 -12.81 -15.52
N ILE A 308 19.82 -12.99 -14.59
CA ILE A 308 19.97 -13.93 -13.46
C ILE A 308 20.04 -15.37 -13.95
N ASN A 309 19.20 -15.76 -14.92
CA ASN A 309 19.15 -17.12 -15.43
C ASN A 309 20.42 -17.47 -16.23
N GLU A 310 20.95 -16.56 -17.05
CA GLU A 310 22.24 -16.75 -17.72
C GLU A 310 23.37 -16.98 -16.70
N THR A 311 23.36 -16.21 -15.62
CA THR A 311 24.33 -16.36 -14.51
C THR A 311 24.17 -17.73 -13.83
N ARG A 312 22.93 -18.19 -13.60
CA ARG A 312 22.63 -19.51 -13.01
C ARG A 312 23.05 -20.66 -13.91
N GLU A 313 22.80 -20.57 -15.22
CA GLU A 313 23.21 -21.58 -16.19
C GLU A 313 24.73 -21.67 -16.30
N ALA A 314 25.43 -20.53 -16.33
CA ALA A 314 26.88 -20.48 -16.28
C ALA A 314 27.43 -21.18 -15.02
N ALA A 315 26.84 -20.89 -13.85
CA ALA A 315 27.20 -21.53 -12.59
C ALA A 315 26.90 -23.05 -12.57
N ALA A 316 25.75 -23.47 -13.12
CA ALA A 316 25.37 -24.88 -13.22
C ALA A 316 26.29 -25.67 -14.16
N LYS A 317 26.70 -25.08 -15.29
CA LYS A 317 27.67 -25.66 -16.23
C LYS A 317 29.03 -25.85 -15.56
N GLN A 318 29.48 -24.87 -14.78
CA GLN A 318 30.72 -24.94 -14.01
C GLN A 318 30.65 -26.01 -12.91
N ARG A 319 29.50 -26.14 -12.23
CA ARG A 319 29.23 -27.22 -11.26
C ARG A 319 29.31 -28.60 -11.90
N ASN A 320 28.63 -28.80 -13.03
CA ASN A 320 28.62 -30.10 -13.72
C ASN A 320 30.03 -30.48 -14.21
N HIS A 321 30.81 -29.49 -14.66
CA HIS A 321 32.22 -29.69 -15.00
C HIS A 321 33.03 -30.12 -13.76
N LEU A 322 32.89 -29.44 -12.61
CA LEU A 322 33.56 -29.79 -11.35
C LEU A 322 33.16 -31.17 -10.81
N VAL A 323 31.87 -31.52 -10.86
CA VAL A 323 31.37 -32.85 -10.45
C VAL A 323 31.91 -33.93 -11.39
N GLY A 324 31.97 -33.67 -12.69
CA GLY A 324 32.62 -34.55 -13.67
C GLY A 324 34.10 -34.80 -13.34
N TRP A 325 34.83 -33.75 -12.97
CA TRP A 325 36.21 -33.86 -12.49
C TRP A 325 36.33 -34.64 -11.19
N GLN A 326 35.43 -34.43 -10.22
CA GLN A 326 35.42 -35.20 -8.97
C GLN A 326 35.12 -36.67 -9.19
N LEU A 327 34.19 -37.02 -10.08
CA LEU A 327 33.90 -38.40 -10.44
C LEU A 327 35.08 -39.05 -11.18
N ALA A 328 35.73 -38.32 -12.10
CA ALA A 328 36.91 -38.79 -12.81
C ALA A 328 38.11 -38.99 -11.86
N LEU A 329 38.37 -38.04 -10.96
CA LEU A 329 39.41 -38.13 -9.93
C LEU A 329 39.11 -39.23 -8.90
N GLY A 330 37.85 -39.40 -8.51
CA GLY A 330 37.39 -40.50 -7.66
C GLY A 330 37.58 -41.86 -8.32
N PHE A 331 37.27 -41.99 -9.61
CA PHE A 331 37.52 -43.20 -10.38
C PHE A 331 39.02 -43.50 -10.54
N LEU A 332 39.83 -42.47 -10.76
CA LEU A 332 41.29 -42.57 -10.79
C LEU A 332 41.85 -42.98 -9.42
N ALA A 333 41.34 -42.43 -8.33
CA ALA A 333 41.72 -42.77 -6.96
C ALA A 333 41.34 -44.22 -6.59
N VAL A 334 40.18 -44.71 -7.05
CA VAL A 334 39.78 -46.12 -6.90
C VAL A 334 40.73 -47.04 -7.68
N LEU A 335 41.14 -46.67 -8.90
CA LEU A 335 42.14 -47.43 -9.68
C LEU A 335 43.53 -47.45 -9.03
N VAL A 336 43.95 -46.33 -8.43
CA VAL A 336 45.25 -46.21 -7.74
C VAL A 336 45.26 -46.97 -6.40
N THR A 337 44.17 -46.90 -5.63
CA THR A 337 44.02 -47.65 -4.37
C THR A 337 43.82 -49.15 -4.59
N TRP A 338 43.33 -49.58 -5.77
CA TRP A 338 43.29 -51.00 -6.13
C TRP A 338 44.69 -51.61 -6.33
N LYS A 339 45.71 -50.78 -6.59
CA LYS A 339 47.12 -51.22 -6.74
C LYS A 339 47.99 -51.04 -5.49
N CYS A 340 47.56 -50.29 -4.47
CA CYS A 340 48.39 -50.02 -3.28
C CYS A 340 47.60 -50.17 -1.97
N SER A 341 48.08 -51.06 -1.08
CA SER A 341 47.57 -51.30 0.27
C SER A 341 47.80 -50.11 1.22
N VAL A 342 47.11 -48.99 1.00
CA VAL A 342 47.09 -47.85 1.93
C VAL A 342 45.69 -47.69 2.52
N SER A 343 45.64 -47.41 3.83
CA SER A 343 44.43 -47.50 4.66
C SER A 343 43.28 -46.63 4.14
N ARG A 344 42.11 -47.28 3.97
CA ARG A 344 40.88 -46.78 3.34
C ARG A 344 40.28 -45.48 3.91
N TRP A 345 40.70 -45.05 5.11
CA TRP A 345 39.99 -44.00 5.85
C TRP A 345 40.66 -42.62 5.84
N LYS A 346 41.98 -42.52 5.64
CA LYS A 346 42.69 -41.22 5.64
C LYS A 346 42.66 -40.49 4.28
N PHE A 347 42.31 -41.19 3.19
CA PHE A 347 42.30 -40.61 1.84
C PHE A 347 40.95 -39.96 1.48
N ILE A 348 39.84 -40.46 2.03
CA ILE A 348 38.49 -39.93 1.78
C ILE A 348 38.30 -38.54 2.43
N SER A 349 39.01 -38.24 3.53
CA SER A 349 38.94 -36.92 4.19
C SER A 349 39.67 -35.80 3.45
N TRP A 350 40.47 -36.10 2.42
CA TRP A 350 41.17 -35.10 1.61
C TRP A 350 40.33 -34.54 0.45
N PHE A 351 39.18 -35.16 0.14
CA PHE A 351 38.37 -34.85 -1.05
C PHE A 351 37.06 -34.08 -0.76
N LEU A 352 36.88 -33.54 0.44
CA LEU A 352 35.81 -32.55 0.70
C LEU A 352 36.42 -31.13 0.75
N PRO A 353 36.31 -30.30 -0.32
CA PRO A 353 36.64 -28.89 -0.20
C PRO A 353 35.42 -28.17 0.39
N MET A 354 35.57 -27.65 1.62
CA MET A 354 34.66 -26.65 2.20
C MET A 354 34.40 -25.48 1.22
N GLU A 355 35.36 -25.15 0.36
CA GLU A 355 35.24 -24.07 -0.63
C GLU A 355 34.13 -24.30 -1.66
N THR A 356 33.90 -25.55 -2.09
CA THR A 356 32.76 -25.88 -2.97
C THR A 356 31.42 -25.78 -2.25
N MET A 357 31.39 -26.06 -0.95
CA MET A 357 30.19 -25.89 -0.13
C MET A 357 29.94 -24.40 0.18
N ILE A 358 31.00 -23.60 0.31
CA ILE A 358 30.95 -22.15 0.49
C ILE A 358 30.54 -21.46 -0.81
N LEU A 359 31.02 -21.86 -1.99
CA LEU A 359 30.56 -21.38 -3.30
C LEU A 359 29.14 -21.86 -3.66
N TYR A 360 28.78 -23.08 -3.24
CA TYR A 360 27.40 -23.58 -3.34
C TYR A 360 26.45 -22.86 -2.39
N GLN A 361 26.89 -22.54 -1.17
CA GLN A 361 26.15 -21.65 -0.29
C GLN A 361 26.13 -20.24 -0.87
N TYR A 362 27.22 -19.69 -1.41
CA TYR A 362 27.25 -18.37 -2.04
C TYR A 362 26.29 -18.28 -3.25
N SER A 363 26.21 -19.32 -4.08
CA SER A 363 25.25 -19.41 -5.19
C SER A 363 23.81 -19.70 -4.74
N LYS A 364 23.61 -20.30 -3.56
CA LYS A 364 22.31 -20.39 -2.86
C LYS A 364 21.97 -19.16 -2.00
N ILE A 365 22.91 -18.24 -1.78
CA ILE A 365 22.77 -17.02 -0.95
C ILE A 365 22.48 -15.78 -1.82
N ALA A 366 22.57 -15.90 -3.15
CA ALA A 366 22.05 -14.89 -4.07
C ALA A 366 20.52 -15.00 -4.34
N PRO A 367 19.71 -15.36 -3.34
CA PRO A 367 18.42 -14.72 -3.22
C PRO A 367 18.27 -14.28 -1.78
N LEU A 368 18.53 -13.02 -1.40
CA LEU A 368 17.96 -12.44 -0.16
C LEU A 368 18.33 -10.97 0.17
N LEU A 369 19.09 -10.24 -0.65
CA LEU A 369 19.27 -8.79 -0.46
C LEU A 369 18.90 -7.97 -1.70
N SER A 370 17.80 -8.33 -2.38
CA SER A 370 16.93 -7.25 -2.86
C SER A 370 16.06 -6.85 -1.67
N VAL A 371 16.51 -5.81 -0.99
CA VAL A 371 15.69 -5.03 -0.04
C VAL A 371 14.49 -4.40 -0.78
N ASP A 372 14.45 -4.52 -2.12
CA ASP A 372 13.43 -4.07 -3.07
C ASP A 372 12.03 -4.64 -2.77
N ARG A 373 11.39 -4.09 -1.73
CA ARG A 373 9.93 -4.15 -1.52
C ARG A 373 9.20 -3.21 -2.47
N SER A 374 9.91 -2.28 -3.11
CA SER A 374 9.39 -1.53 -4.25
C SER A 374 9.23 -2.47 -5.44
N GLY A 375 7.99 -2.79 -5.82
CA GLY A 375 7.78 -3.51 -7.07
C GLY A 375 8.13 -2.61 -8.26
N ASP A 376 8.42 -3.16 -9.45
CA ASP A 376 8.62 -2.32 -10.64
C ASP A 376 7.33 -1.57 -11.06
N LEU A 377 6.19 -1.94 -10.46
CA LEU A 377 4.91 -1.23 -10.48
C LEU A 377 4.84 -0.04 -9.49
N ASP A 378 5.88 0.24 -8.72
CA ASP A 378 5.90 1.30 -7.71
C ASP A 378 6.11 2.71 -8.30
N ARG A 379 6.17 2.84 -9.63
CA ARG A 379 6.21 4.12 -10.36
C ARG A 379 4.91 4.96 -10.23
N VAL A 380 4.00 4.64 -9.30
CA VAL A 380 2.89 5.53 -8.89
C VAL A 380 3.42 6.81 -8.21
N TYR A 381 4.74 6.93 -8.04
CA TYR A 381 5.40 8.15 -7.62
C TYR A 381 5.29 9.24 -8.69
N VAL A 382 4.21 10.03 -8.66
CA VAL A 382 4.10 11.27 -9.42
C VAL A 382 4.72 12.38 -8.58
N LYS A 383 5.90 12.87 -9.00
CA LYS A 383 6.55 13.99 -8.32
C LYS A 383 5.73 15.25 -8.56
N LEU A 384 5.35 15.94 -7.48
CA LEU A 384 4.73 17.26 -7.57
C LEU A 384 5.85 18.31 -7.72
N GLN A 385 5.98 18.88 -8.91
CA GLN A 385 7.09 19.80 -9.20
C GLN A 385 7.06 21.03 -8.27
N GLY A 386 8.17 21.31 -7.59
CA GLY A 386 8.27 22.43 -6.65
C GLY A 386 7.55 22.24 -5.31
N ILE A 387 6.87 21.11 -5.09
CA ILE A 387 6.27 20.76 -3.79
C ILE A 387 7.21 19.79 -3.06
N ALA A 388 7.36 19.97 -1.75
CA ALA A 388 8.25 19.14 -0.94
C ALA A 388 7.78 17.69 -0.89
N ASP A 389 8.71 16.73 -0.88
CA ASP A 389 8.39 15.33 -0.64
C ASP A 389 8.07 15.09 0.84
N PHE A 390 8.63 15.89 1.75
CA PHE A 390 8.30 15.89 3.19
C PHE A 390 7.02 16.65 3.55
N ASP A 391 6.31 17.22 2.57
CA ASP A 391 5.02 17.88 2.78
C ASP A 391 3.97 16.88 3.29
N SER A 392 3.16 17.32 4.25
CA SER A 392 2.12 16.51 4.88
C SER A 392 1.01 16.13 3.89
N ALA A 393 0.55 17.10 3.08
CA ALA A 393 -0.47 16.86 2.06
C ALA A 393 0.04 15.90 0.97
N SER A 394 1.28 16.09 0.52
CA SER A 394 1.93 15.20 -0.46
C SER A 394 2.09 13.77 0.07
N SER A 395 2.49 13.60 1.33
CA SER A 395 2.61 12.28 1.98
C SER A 395 1.25 11.58 2.09
N MET A 396 0.21 12.29 2.51
CA MET A 396 -1.16 11.76 2.62
C MET A 396 -1.75 11.43 1.25
N LEU A 397 -1.57 12.30 0.25
CA LEU A 397 -1.97 12.06 -1.14
C LEU A 397 -1.34 10.78 -1.67
N ARG A 398 -0.04 10.57 -1.44
CA ARG A 398 0.67 9.35 -1.81
C ARG A 398 0.14 8.13 -1.09
N ALA A 399 -0.13 8.23 0.20
CA ALA A 399 -0.69 7.12 0.98
C ALA A 399 -2.07 6.68 0.42
N VAL A 400 -2.98 7.63 0.14
CA VAL A 400 -4.29 7.34 -0.47
C VAL A 400 -4.14 6.81 -1.89
N GLY A 401 -3.36 7.48 -2.74
CA GLY A 401 -3.14 7.05 -4.13
C GLY A 401 -2.59 5.63 -4.19
N ARG A 402 -1.56 5.33 -3.40
CA ARG A 402 -0.99 3.98 -3.31
C ARG A 402 -2.02 2.97 -2.81
N TYR A 403 -2.79 3.28 -1.78
CA TYR A 403 -3.89 2.41 -1.33
C TYR A 403 -4.86 2.08 -2.47
N LEU A 404 -5.29 3.08 -3.25
CA LEU A 404 -6.20 2.90 -4.39
C LEU A 404 -5.59 2.13 -5.56
N HIS A 405 -4.26 2.05 -5.61
CA HIS A 405 -3.48 1.19 -6.51
C HIS A 405 -3.15 -0.19 -5.91
N PHE A 406 -3.78 -0.55 -4.79
CA PHE A 406 -3.53 -1.78 -4.02
C PHE A 406 -2.10 -1.88 -3.48
N ARG A 407 -1.54 -0.75 -3.03
CA ARG A 407 -0.16 -0.58 -2.56
C ARG A 407 -0.07 -0.09 -1.11
N ASP A 408 0.91 -0.62 -0.40
CA ASP A 408 1.42 -0.11 0.88
C ASP A 408 2.25 1.16 0.65
N PHE A 409 2.53 1.95 1.69
CA PHE A 409 3.23 3.25 1.59
C PHE A 409 4.64 3.20 2.22
N PRO A 410 5.61 2.48 1.61
CA PRO A 410 6.87 2.21 2.27
C PRO A 410 7.77 3.41 2.43
N GLN A 411 8.44 3.42 3.58
CA GLN A 411 9.63 4.22 3.87
C GLN A 411 9.47 5.75 3.68
N LEU A 412 8.24 6.26 3.71
CA LEU A 412 7.95 7.68 3.43
C LEU A 412 8.56 8.17 2.10
N GLY A 413 8.63 7.29 1.09
CA GLY A 413 9.24 7.63 -0.19
C GLY A 413 10.78 7.59 -0.22
N VAL A 414 11.45 7.24 0.88
CA VAL A 414 12.90 6.98 0.85
C VAL A 414 13.18 5.82 -0.11
N PRO A 415 14.11 5.99 -1.08
CA PRO A 415 14.48 4.93 -2.00
C PRO A 415 14.94 3.68 -1.25
N THR A 416 14.40 2.53 -1.64
CA THR A 416 14.70 1.24 -1.00
C THR A 416 16.19 0.88 -1.00
N SER A 417 16.97 1.39 -1.95
CA SER A 417 18.43 1.23 -2.01
C SER A 417 19.15 1.97 -0.88
N LEU A 418 18.59 3.07 -0.37
CA LEU A 418 19.15 3.87 0.72
C LEU A 418 18.68 3.39 2.10
N ALA A 419 17.59 2.63 2.18
CA ALA A 419 17.03 2.13 3.43
C ALA A 419 18.06 1.49 4.39
N PRO A 420 18.99 0.62 3.93
CA PRO A 420 19.95 -0.04 4.82
C PRO A 420 20.98 0.91 5.44
N VAL A 421 21.28 2.03 4.77
CA VAL A 421 22.30 2.99 5.22
C VAL A 421 21.72 4.12 6.06
N MET A 422 20.43 4.43 5.93
CA MET A 422 19.79 5.51 6.69
C MET A 422 19.98 5.37 8.22
N PRO A 423 19.80 4.19 8.84
CA PRO A 423 20.08 4.01 10.28
C PRO A 423 21.52 4.32 10.70
N LEU A 424 22.50 4.15 9.81
CA LEU A 424 23.92 4.39 10.11
C LEU A 424 24.23 5.88 10.32
N THR A 425 23.36 6.78 9.83
CA THR A 425 23.49 8.23 10.06
C THR A 425 23.42 8.59 11.54
N ASN A 426 22.74 7.78 12.36
CA ASN A 426 22.68 7.97 13.81
C ASN A 426 24.03 7.74 14.51
N TRP A 427 25.02 7.13 13.84
CA TRP A 427 26.36 6.95 14.41
C TRP A 427 27.30 8.12 14.09
N LEU A 428 26.85 9.07 13.27
CA LEU A 428 27.61 10.28 12.96
C LEU A 428 27.59 11.26 14.15
N PRO A 429 28.68 12.02 14.35
CA PRO A 429 28.70 13.15 15.29
C PRO A 429 27.53 14.12 15.04
N PRO A 430 26.91 14.69 16.10
CA PRO A 430 25.70 15.52 15.96
C PRO A 430 25.82 16.66 14.93
N TYR A 431 26.95 17.35 14.89
CA TYR A 431 27.18 18.44 13.92
C TYR A 431 27.11 17.97 12.46
N LEU A 432 27.72 16.82 12.14
CA LEU A 432 27.68 16.25 10.80
C LEU A 432 26.28 15.78 10.44
N ARG A 433 25.56 15.21 11.42
CA ARG A 433 24.18 14.75 11.24
C ARG A 433 23.23 15.90 10.92
N ASP A 434 23.29 16.99 11.70
CA ASP A 434 22.48 18.19 11.49
C ASP A 434 22.80 18.86 10.14
N THR A 435 24.07 18.86 9.74
CA THR A 435 24.50 19.39 8.43
C THR A 435 23.94 18.55 7.28
N ILE A 436 24.10 17.22 7.33
CA ILE A 436 23.58 16.32 6.30
C ILE A 436 22.06 16.45 6.17
N PHE A 437 21.34 16.50 7.29
CA PHE A 437 19.88 16.63 7.28
C PHE A 437 19.41 17.95 6.64
N SER A 438 20.00 19.07 7.06
CA SER A 438 19.64 20.39 6.54
C SER A 438 20.00 20.56 5.05
N GLU A 439 21.13 19.99 4.60
CA GLU A 439 21.49 19.98 3.18
C GLU A 439 20.57 19.08 2.34
N LEU A 440 20.22 17.89 2.84
CA LEU A 440 19.28 17.00 2.16
C LEU A 440 17.90 17.66 2.01
N GLY A 441 17.36 18.24 3.08
CA GLY A 441 16.10 18.96 3.03
C GLY A 441 16.16 20.19 2.12
N ALA A 442 17.27 20.93 2.10
CA ALA A 442 17.45 22.09 1.23
C ALA A 442 17.49 21.74 -0.26
N ASN A 443 17.82 20.50 -0.62
CA ASN A 443 17.77 20.02 -2.00
C ASN A 443 16.33 19.81 -2.51
N GLU A 444 15.34 19.77 -1.62
CA GLU A 444 13.92 19.76 -2.01
C GLU A 444 13.36 21.18 -2.24
N ALA A 445 14.06 22.21 -1.77
CA ALA A 445 13.64 23.60 -1.94
C ALA A 445 13.89 24.10 -3.36
N ALA A 446 12.89 24.80 -3.92
CA ALA A 446 13.00 25.48 -5.21
C ALA A 446 14.04 26.60 -5.14
N ASP A 447 14.80 26.80 -6.21
CA ASP A 447 15.77 27.91 -6.30
C ASP A 447 15.08 29.28 -6.41
N ASP A 448 13.88 29.31 -7.01
CA ASP A 448 13.08 30.51 -7.20
C ASP A 448 11.58 30.17 -7.10
N ILE A 449 10.85 30.99 -6.35
CA ILE A 449 9.41 30.90 -6.12
C ILE A 449 8.59 31.10 -7.41
N SER A 450 9.11 31.87 -8.37
CA SER A 450 8.35 32.33 -9.55
C SER A 450 8.40 31.39 -10.76
N SER A 451 9.42 30.52 -10.84
CA SER A 451 9.68 29.69 -12.02
C SER A 451 9.25 28.22 -11.88
N THR A 452 8.75 27.81 -10.71
CA THR A 452 8.62 26.38 -10.38
C THR A 452 7.17 25.90 -10.21
N PHE A 453 6.22 26.78 -9.88
CA PHE A 453 4.84 26.39 -9.54
C PHE A 453 3.80 26.96 -10.51
N GLU A 454 3.01 26.06 -11.10
CA GLU A 454 1.80 26.37 -11.86
C GLU A 454 0.65 25.51 -11.31
N ALA A 455 -0.40 26.16 -10.82
CA ALA A 455 -1.51 25.52 -10.12
C ALA A 455 -2.11 24.36 -10.92
N GLU A 456 -2.37 24.58 -12.21
CA GLU A 456 -2.99 23.61 -13.10
C GLU A 456 -2.16 22.32 -13.21
N SER A 457 -0.88 22.44 -13.57
CA SER A 457 0.04 21.31 -13.73
C SER A 457 0.24 20.49 -12.44
N ILE A 458 0.24 21.17 -11.29
CA ILE A 458 0.32 20.49 -9.99
C ILE A 458 -0.96 19.73 -9.68
N THR A 459 -2.12 20.30 -9.97
CA THR A 459 -3.39 19.60 -9.78
C THR A 459 -3.62 18.46 -10.77
N GLU A 460 -3.09 18.53 -11.99
CA GLU A 460 -3.00 17.39 -12.92
C GLU A 460 -2.15 16.26 -12.31
N SER A 461 -0.99 16.62 -11.76
CA SER A 461 -0.09 15.68 -11.09
C SER A 461 -0.73 15.05 -9.85
N VAL A 462 -1.53 15.82 -9.11
CA VAL A 462 -2.35 15.32 -7.99
C VAL A 462 -3.37 14.30 -8.50
N ALA A 463 -4.16 14.64 -9.51
CA ALA A 463 -5.17 13.73 -10.07
C ALA A 463 -4.55 12.43 -10.62
N ALA A 464 -3.33 12.51 -11.17
CA ALA A 464 -2.58 11.36 -11.69
C ALA A 464 -2.16 10.34 -10.63
N HIS A 465 -2.28 10.65 -9.32
CA HIS A 465 -2.08 9.67 -8.25
C HIS A 465 -3.21 8.63 -8.15
N PHE A 466 -4.34 8.90 -8.80
CA PHE A 466 -5.54 8.06 -8.71
C PHE A 466 -5.79 7.27 -10.00
N PRO A 467 -6.34 6.04 -9.90
CA PRO A 467 -6.73 5.24 -11.05
C PRO A 467 -7.67 5.98 -12.03
N ALA A 468 -7.18 6.34 -13.21
CA ALA A 468 -7.91 7.16 -14.19
C ALA A 468 -9.24 6.55 -14.69
N HIS A 469 -9.36 5.22 -14.71
CA HIS A 469 -10.53 4.51 -15.22
C HIS A 469 -11.52 4.08 -14.13
N ARG A 470 -11.20 4.34 -12.86
CA ARG A 470 -12.05 3.92 -11.75
C ARG A 470 -13.11 4.98 -11.49
N LYS A 471 -14.36 4.52 -11.40
CA LYS A 471 -15.47 5.35 -10.92
C LYS A 471 -15.59 5.26 -9.40
N TYR A 472 -15.93 6.38 -8.78
CA TYR A 472 -16.05 6.54 -7.33
C TYR A 472 -17.43 7.08 -6.97
N THR A 473 -18.00 6.54 -5.90
CA THR A 473 -19.27 7.03 -5.33
C THR A 473 -19.10 8.37 -4.60
N ALA A 474 -17.88 8.65 -4.13
CA ALA A 474 -17.52 9.92 -3.52
C ALA A 474 -16.05 10.31 -3.78
N VAL A 475 -15.77 11.62 -3.67
CA VAL A 475 -14.43 12.21 -3.69
C VAL A 475 -14.34 13.22 -2.54
N ALA A 476 -13.24 13.20 -1.77
CA ALA A 476 -12.99 14.19 -0.73
C ALA A 476 -12.18 15.37 -1.28
N ILE A 477 -12.45 16.59 -0.83
CA ILE A 477 -11.69 17.80 -1.19
C ILE A 477 -11.51 18.66 0.06
N GLY A 478 -10.31 19.19 0.31
CA GLY A 478 -10.11 20.20 1.35
C GLY A 478 -8.87 20.02 2.22
N SER A 479 -9.02 20.27 3.52
CA SER A 479 -7.93 20.28 4.50
C SER A 479 -7.18 18.95 4.58
N THR A 480 -5.87 19.05 4.78
CA THR A 480 -4.96 17.94 5.06
C THR A 480 -5.25 17.35 6.44
N ASN A 481 -5.31 16.03 6.57
CA ASN A 481 -5.55 15.36 7.85
C ASN A 481 -5.13 13.88 7.82
N GLY A 482 -4.26 13.45 8.72
CA GLY A 482 -3.75 12.08 8.72
C GLY A 482 -4.74 11.05 9.23
N ALA A 483 -5.66 11.42 10.13
CA ALA A 483 -6.75 10.53 10.53
C ALA A 483 -7.70 10.29 9.34
N LEU A 484 -8.12 11.36 8.65
CA LEU A 484 -9.00 11.24 7.50
C LEU A 484 -8.36 10.48 6.32
N THR A 485 -7.03 10.44 6.23
CA THR A 485 -6.32 9.59 5.26
C THR A 485 -6.66 8.10 5.41
N HIS A 486 -6.76 7.60 6.64
CA HIS A 486 -7.27 6.24 6.90
C HIS A 486 -8.73 6.11 6.50
N PHE A 487 -9.51 7.14 6.77
CA PHE A 487 -10.93 7.16 6.45
C PHE A 487 -11.18 7.08 4.93
N TYR A 488 -10.42 7.83 4.12
CA TYR A 488 -10.47 7.77 2.66
C TYR A 488 -10.05 6.38 2.15
N ALA A 489 -9.04 5.76 2.77
CA ALA A 489 -8.64 4.39 2.46
C ALA A 489 -9.74 3.38 2.81
N MET A 490 -10.36 3.48 3.99
CA MET A 490 -11.49 2.63 4.38
C MET A 490 -12.63 2.70 3.35
N MET A 491 -12.99 3.91 2.90
CA MET A 491 -14.01 4.13 1.87
C MET A 491 -13.55 3.79 0.44
N GLY A 492 -12.24 3.70 0.19
CA GLY A 492 -11.68 3.51 -1.13
C GLY A 492 -11.94 4.67 -2.08
N ILE A 493 -11.87 5.91 -1.59
CA ILE A 493 -12.13 7.15 -2.35
C ILE A 493 -10.88 8.04 -2.46
N PRO A 494 -10.75 8.85 -3.53
CA PRO A 494 -9.65 9.81 -3.67
C PRO A 494 -9.86 11.06 -2.81
N TRP A 495 -8.77 11.77 -2.57
CA TRP A 495 -8.76 13.06 -1.85
C TRP A 495 -7.95 14.10 -2.60
N LEU A 496 -8.54 15.27 -2.84
CA LEU A 496 -7.92 16.42 -3.49
C LEU A 496 -7.52 17.46 -2.44
N PRO A 497 -6.21 17.70 -2.22
CA PRO A 497 -5.73 18.66 -1.23
C PRO A 497 -6.04 20.11 -1.62
N GLN A 498 -6.44 20.93 -0.64
CA GLN A 498 -6.50 22.38 -0.82
C GLN A 498 -5.13 23.05 -0.62
N THR A 499 -4.31 22.52 0.28
CA THR A 499 -3.06 23.16 0.72
C THR A 499 -1.86 22.29 0.34
N LEU A 500 -0.82 22.90 -0.25
CA LEU A 500 0.46 22.24 -0.56
C LEU A 500 1.63 23.09 -0.06
N LEU A 501 2.77 22.47 0.26
CA LEU A 501 3.99 23.16 0.68
C LEU A 501 5.02 23.28 -0.44
N MET A 502 5.39 24.52 -0.75
CA MET A 502 6.55 24.84 -1.59
C MET A 502 7.67 25.45 -0.73
N PRO A 503 8.74 24.69 -0.44
CA PRO A 503 9.93 25.24 0.18
C PRO A 503 10.75 26.00 -0.88
N VAL A 504 11.30 27.16 -0.52
CA VAL A 504 12.10 28.01 -1.42
C VAL A 504 13.42 28.34 -0.75
N LYS A 505 14.55 28.17 -1.47
CA LYS A 505 15.88 28.46 -0.94
C LYS A 505 16.01 29.93 -0.58
N ARG A 506 16.58 30.20 0.60
CA ARG A 506 16.79 31.56 1.08
C ARG A 506 18.10 32.14 0.51
N PRO A 507 18.12 33.41 0.07
CA PRO A 507 19.37 34.10 -0.23
C PRO A 507 20.26 34.18 1.02
N LYS A 508 21.58 33.95 0.87
CA LYS A 508 22.55 34.01 1.98
C LYS A 508 22.58 35.36 2.73
N SER A 509 22.09 36.43 2.10
CA SER A 509 22.01 37.78 2.66
C SER A 509 20.69 38.08 3.38
N ALA A 510 19.70 37.18 3.32
CA ALA A 510 18.35 37.44 3.81
C ALA A 510 18.12 36.83 5.21
N ALA A 511 17.47 37.63 6.06
CA ALA A 511 16.77 37.22 7.27
C ALA A 511 17.58 36.65 8.46
N PHE A 512 18.92 36.59 8.47
CA PHE A 512 19.66 36.23 9.69
C PHE A 512 20.43 37.42 10.27
N LYS A 513 20.16 37.74 11.55
CA LYS A 513 20.93 38.71 12.34
C LYS A 513 21.48 38.01 13.58
N GLN A 514 22.80 38.07 13.78
CA GLN A 514 23.49 37.46 14.92
C GLN A 514 23.19 35.95 15.12
N GLY A 515 22.87 35.22 14.05
CA GLY A 515 22.56 33.78 14.10
C GLY A 515 21.09 33.43 14.41
N GLN A 516 20.20 34.42 14.56
CA GLN A 516 18.76 34.23 14.69
C GLN A 516 18.01 34.72 13.44
N LEU A 517 16.86 34.09 13.16
CA LEU A 517 15.99 34.48 12.06
C LEU A 517 15.26 35.79 12.43
N ASP A 518 15.51 36.84 11.66
CA ASP A 518 14.77 38.09 11.61
C ASP A 518 13.51 37.88 10.75
N MET A 519 12.38 37.58 11.42
CA MET A 519 11.12 37.29 10.74
C MET A 519 10.53 38.49 9.98
N THR A 520 10.82 39.73 10.39
CA THR A 520 10.38 40.92 9.66
C THR A 520 11.12 41.03 8.32
N ALA A 521 12.43 40.79 8.31
CA ALA A 521 13.21 40.75 7.07
C ALA A 521 12.81 39.58 6.17
N GLU A 522 12.48 38.42 6.76
CA GLU A 522 11.94 37.26 6.06
C GLU A 522 10.63 37.60 5.34
N MET A 523 9.67 38.20 6.04
CA MET A 523 8.39 38.62 5.48
C MET A 523 8.55 39.60 4.31
N GLU A 524 9.46 40.58 4.41
CA GLU A 524 9.66 41.57 3.36
C GLU A 524 10.26 40.96 2.08
N TRP A 525 11.22 40.06 2.25
CA TRP A 525 11.75 39.28 1.14
C TRP A 525 10.65 38.42 0.50
N GLY A 526 9.88 37.71 1.34
CA GLY A 526 8.75 36.90 0.90
C GLY A 526 7.71 37.71 0.13
N ARG A 527 7.35 38.91 0.59
CA ARG A 527 6.44 39.85 -0.10
C ARG A 527 6.85 40.08 -1.55
N SER A 528 8.14 40.34 -1.76
CA SER A 528 8.69 40.60 -3.08
C SER A 528 8.68 39.34 -3.95
N ALA A 529 9.06 38.20 -3.36
CA ALA A 529 9.14 36.91 -4.03
C ALA A 529 7.74 36.39 -4.46
N GLY A 530 6.76 36.43 -3.55
CA GLY A 530 5.41 35.88 -3.78
C GLY A 530 4.52 36.68 -4.74
N ARG A 531 4.90 37.93 -5.08
CA ARG A 531 4.08 38.80 -5.94
C ARG A 531 3.86 38.23 -7.33
N GLU A 532 4.92 37.76 -7.98
CA GLU A 532 4.83 37.22 -9.34
C GLU A 532 4.07 35.89 -9.36
N LEU A 533 4.30 35.02 -8.38
CA LEU A 533 3.58 33.76 -8.21
C LEU A 533 2.07 33.97 -8.14
N LEU A 534 1.61 34.90 -7.29
CA LEU A 534 0.19 35.23 -7.12
C LEU A 534 -0.42 35.90 -8.36
N GLN A 535 0.36 36.62 -9.16
CA GLN A 535 -0.10 37.21 -10.42
C GLN A 535 -0.34 36.15 -11.49
N ARG A 536 0.55 35.16 -11.59
CA ARG A 536 0.41 34.02 -12.52
C ARG A 536 -0.70 33.06 -12.09
N ASN A 537 -0.90 32.90 -10.78
CA ASN A 537 -1.88 31.99 -10.20
C ASN A 537 -2.99 32.78 -9.45
N PRO A 538 -4.04 33.24 -10.13
CA PRO A 538 -5.12 34.02 -9.50
C PRO A 538 -6.02 33.18 -8.59
N GLY A 539 -6.01 31.85 -8.73
CA GLY A 539 -6.84 30.91 -7.97
C GLY A 539 -6.23 30.43 -6.64
N ILE A 540 -5.13 31.04 -6.16
CA ILE A 540 -4.47 30.64 -4.92
C ILE A 540 -4.29 31.81 -3.94
N GLU A 541 -4.16 31.47 -2.66
CA GLU A 541 -3.59 32.30 -1.61
C GLU A 541 -2.22 31.75 -1.17
N LEU A 542 -1.34 32.66 -0.74
CA LEU A 542 0.02 32.37 -0.32
C LEU A 542 0.18 32.64 1.18
N TYR A 543 0.62 31.62 1.91
CA TYR A 543 0.89 31.69 3.35
C TYR A 543 2.38 31.44 3.55
N HIS A 544 3.13 32.50 3.82
CA HIS A 544 4.56 32.44 4.13
C HIS A 544 4.71 32.19 5.63
N MET A 545 5.21 31.01 5.98
CA MET A 545 5.34 30.57 7.38
C MET A 545 6.81 30.52 7.80
N ALA A 546 7.09 30.97 9.03
CA ALA A 546 8.39 30.84 9.66
C ALA A 546 8.22 30.36 11.11
N ASP A 547 8.71 29.16 11.41
CA ASP A 547 8.72 28.61 12.77
C ASP A 547 10.12 28.25 13.28
N PRO A 548 10.78 29.12 14.07
CA PRO A 548 12.04 28.81 14.68
C PRO A 548 11.95 27.84 15.87
N ASN A 549 10.75 27.43 16.32
CA ASN A 549 10.60 26.42 17.36
C ASN A 549 10.79 25.01 16.77
N GLN A 550 10.01 24.63 15.74
CA GLN A 550 10.03 23.27 15.20
C GLN A 550 11.00 23.07 14.04
N ASP A 551 11.24 24.10 13.22
CA ASP A 551 11.94 23.96 11.94
C ASP A 551 13.39 24.46 11.95
N GLN A 552 14.02 24.55 13.12
CA GLN A 552 15.34 25.17 13.37
C GLN A 552 16.45 24.82 12.37
N LEU A 553 16.48 23.57 11.88
CA LEU A 553 17.48 23.11 10.93
C LEU A 553 17.16 23.58 9.50
N MET A 554 15.89 23.52 9.12
CA MET A 554 15.41 23.79 7.76
C MET A 554 15.32 25.28 7.47
N ILE A 555 14.85 26.07 8.44
CA ILE A 555 14.76 27.53 8.31
C ILE A 555 16.11 28.21 8.19
N ARG A 556 17.25 27.51 8.23
CA ARG A 556 18.57 28.10 7.91
C ARG A 556 18.80 28.20 6.41
N HIS A 557 18.16 27.34 5.63
CA HIS A 557 18.43 27.16 4.21
C HIS A 557 17.23 27.54 3.33
N MET A 558 16.01 27.45 3.86
CA MET A 558 14.79 27.67 3.09
C MET A 558 13.70 28.42 3.88
N ALA A 559 12.73 28.91 3.13
CA ALA A 559 11.48 29.51 3.58
C ALA A 559 10.30 28.61 3.16
N TYR A 560 9.23 28.62 3.94
CA TYR A 560 8.05 27.81 3.66
C TYR A 560 6.92 28.68 3.10
N PHE A 561 6.44 28.30 1.92
CA PHE A 561 5.27 28.89 1.30
C PHE A 561 4.19 27.81 1.18
N ARG A 562 3.11 27.96 1.95
CA ARG A 562 1.91 27.13 1.84
C ARG A 562 0.98 27.78 0.82
N LEU A 563 0.58 27.00 -0.17
CA LEU A 563 -0.25 27.41 -1.30
C LEU A 563 -1.64 26.86 -1.08
N LYS A 564 -2.64 27.73 -0.90
CA LYS A 564 -4.03 27.32 -0.70
C LYS A 564 -4.86 27.62 -1.93
N PHE A 565 -5.45 26.60 -2.55
CA PHE A 565 -6.39 26.79 -3.65
C PHE A 565 -7.68 27.42 -3.13
N ILE A 566 -8.06 28.55 -3.73
CA ILE A 566 -9.31 29.26 -3.47
C ILE A 566 -10.25 29.25 -4.68
N LYS A 567 -9.85 28.57 -5.76
CA LYS A 567 -10.68 28.22 -6.92
C LYS A 567 -10.29 26.83 -7.38
N MET A 568 -11.23 26.10 -7.97
CA MET A 568 -10.99 24.83 -8.62
C MET A 568 -10.21 25.06 -9.92
N THR A 569 -9.15 24.28 -10.08
CA THR A 569 -8.44 24.15 -11.35
C THR A 569 -9.25 23.32 -12.34
N GLU A 570 -8.91 23.42 -13.63
CA GLU A 570 -9.60 22.62 -14.64
C GLU A 570 -9.30 21.11 -14.45
N ALA A 571 -8.11 20.76 -13.97
CA ALA A 571 -7.72 19.39 -13.65
C ALA A 571 -8.59 18.78 -12.56
N TYR A 572 -8.93 19.53 -11.50
CA TYR A 572 -9.85 19.04 -10.46
C TYR A 572 -11.27 18.86 -11.02
N LYS A 573 -11.74 19.79 -11.85
CA LYS A 573 -13.06 19.67 -12.51
C LYS A 573 -13.10 18.45 -13.43
N ASN A 574 -12.11 18.30 -14.31
CA ASN A 574 -11.99 17.16 -15.23
C ASN A 574 -11.92 15.84 -14.47
N PHE A 575 -11.10 15.77 -13.41
CA PHE A 575 -11.03 14.59 -12.57
C PHE A 575 -12.39 14.23 -11.96
N LEU A 576 -13.16 15.19 -11.46
CA LEU A 576 -14.49 14.93 -10.92
C LEU A 576 -15.47 14.44 -12.00
N LEU A 577 -15.46 15.03 -13.20
CA LEU A 577 -16.31 14.57 -14.31
C LEU A 577 -15.96 13.14 -14.75
N ASP A 578 -14.67 12.83 -14.78
CA ASP A 578 -14.14 11.55 -15.27
C ASP A 578 -14.20 10.45 -14.21
N ALA A 579 -14.05 10.77 -12.93
CA ALA A 579 -13.90 9.79 -11.87
C ALA A 579 -15.14 9.67 -10.96
N LEU A 580 -15.92 10.72 -10.77
CA LEU A 580 -17.11 10.66 -9.91
C LEU A 580 -18.30 10.05 -10.67
N GLU A 581 -19.07 9.20 -10.00
CA GLU A 581 -20.30 8.62 -10.55
C GLU A 581 -21.40 9.67 -10.73
N ALA A 582 -22.38 9.38 -11.59
CA ALA A 582 -23.57 10.23 -11.72
C ALA A 582 -24.32 10.32 -10.38
N ASN A 583 -24.62 11.54 -9.92
CA ASN A 583 -25.14 11.81 -8.57
C ASN A 583 -24.20 11.40 -7.42
N GLY A 584 -22.90 11.23 -7.71
CA GLY A 584 -21.86 11.00 -6.72
C GLY A 584 -21.69 12.18 -5.75
N THR A 585 -20.91 11.96 -4.70
CA THR A 585 -20.81 12.89 -3.57
C THR A 585 -19.43 13.52 -3.44
N ILE A 586 -19.38 14.85 -3.32
CA ILE A 586 -18.18 15.59 -2.93
C ILE A 586 -18.23 15.78 -1.40
N ILE A 587 -17.23 15.25 -0.69
CA ILE A 587 -17.07 15.45 0.75
C ILE A 587 -16.11 16.62 0.95
N LEU A 588 -16.63 17.77 1.37
CA LEU A 588 -15.86 18.96 1.62
C LEU A 588 -15.33 18.96 3.06
N VAL A 589 -14.02 18.88 3.20
CA VAL A 589 -13.33 18.72 4.49
C VAL A 589 -12.70 20.05 4.90
N ARG A 590 -13.14 20.62 6.02
CA ARG A 590 -12.75 21.98 6.43
C ARG A 590 -12.26 22.01 7.88
N CYS A 591 -10.97 22.28 8.05
CA CYS A 591 -10.41 22.59 9.36
C CYS A 591 -10.59 24.07 9.69
N GLY A 592 -11.22 24.37 10.82
CA GLY A 592 -11.46 25.71 11.34
C GLY A 592 -10.25 26.36 12.01
N SER A 593 -9.09 25.70 12.04
CA SER A 593 -7.87 26.21 12.68
C SER A 593 -7.45 27.55 12.09
N LYS A 594 -7.15 28.51 12.97
CA LYS A 594 -6.73 29.87 12.65
C LYS A 594 -5.43 30.21 13.36
N TRP A 595 -4.70 31.17 12.80
CA TRP A 595 -3.47 31.68 13.39
C TRP A 595 -3.34 33.20 13.21
N PRO A 596 -2.92 33.93 14.27
CA PRO A 596 -2.63 35.36 14.17
C PRO A 596 -1.52 35.63 13.15
N SER A 597 -1.85 36.35 12.09
CA SER A 597 -0.99 36.53 10.93
C SER A 597 -0.85 38.00 10.55
N THR A 598 0.18 38.31 9.77
CA THR A 598 0.34 39.63 9.14
C THR A 598 -0.13 39.55 7.70
N LYS A 599 -1.14 40.33 7.31
CA LYS A 599 -1.50 40.48 5.90
C LYS A 599 -0.42 41.29 5.18
N VAL A 600 0.33 40.63 4.32
CA VAL A 600 1.51 41.17 3.64
C VAL A 600 1.13 41.91 2.37
N ALA A 601 0.17 41.36 1.63
CA ALA A 601 -0.41 41.90 0.40
C ALA A 601 -1.78 41.27 0.16
N ASP A 602 -2.43 41.57 -0.96
CA ASP A 602 -3.63 40.84 -1.38
C ASP A 602 -3.29 39.35 -1.60
N ARG A 603 -4.08 38.44 -1.01
CA ARG A 603 -3.88 36.98 -1.01
C ARG A 603 -2.51 36.50 -0.50
N HIS A 604 -1.81 37.32 0.29
CA HIS A 604 -0.50 36.98 0.86
C HIS A 604 -0.47 37.27 2.36
N TYR A 605 -0.24 36.23 3.15
CA TYR A 605 -0.20 36.27 4.61
C TYR A 605 1.15 35.75 5.12
N PHE A 606 1.63 36.31 6.21
CA PHE A 606 2.82 35.86 6.91
C PHE A 606 2.46 35.34 8.29
N GLN A 607 2.84 34.10 8.58
CA GLN A 607 2.58 33.38 9.82
C GLN A 607 3.88 33.24 10.62
N SER A 608 3.90 33.83 11.81
CA SER A 608 4.99 33.67 12.78
C SER A 608 4.66 32.51 13.73
N GLY A 609 5.46 31.45 13.67
CA GLY A 609 5.22 30.20 14.37
C GLY A 609 4.27 29.26 13.63
N ALA A 610 4.12 28.07 14.19
CA ALA A 610 3.25 27.02 13.68
C ALA A 610 2.60 26.25 14.83
N VAL A 611 1.58 25.47 14.50
CA VAL A 611 0.93 24.57 15.45
C VAL A 611 1.90 23.44 15.84
N GLY A 612 2.24 23.36 17.12
CA GLY A 612 2.77 22.13 17.70
C GLY A 612 3.67 22.34 18.92
N GLY A 613 3.04 22.29 20.09
CA GLY A 613 3.70 22.28 21.39
C GLY A 613 3.64 23.60 22.16
N ILE A 614 3.41 24.72 21.46
CA ILE A 614 3.16 26.04 22.06
C ILE A 614 1.96 26.69 21.38
N THR A 615 1.22 27.50 22.14
CA THR A 615 0.10 28.29 21.63
C THR A 615 0.61 29.52 20.86
N SER A 616 -0.24 30.09 19.99
CA SER A 616 0.08 31.32 19.26
C SER A 616 0.36 32.50 20.19
N GLU A 617 -0.32 32.57 21.34
CA GLU A 617 -0.09 33.57 22.38
C GLU A 617 1.28 33.41 23.02
N GLU A 618 1.66 32.20 23.43
CA GLU A 618 2.98 31.91 24.01
C GLU A 618 4.11 32.18 23.01
N PHE A 619 3.90 31.90 21.72
CA PHE A 619 4.88 32.17 20.67
C PHE A 619 5.12 33.67 20.48
N LEU A 620 4.04 34.46 20.38
CA LEU A 620 4.12 35.89 20.04
C LEU A 620 4.46 36.78 21.24
N GLN A 621 3.92 36.47 22.43
CA GLN A 621 4.13 37.27 23.64
C GLN A 621 5.29 36.77 24.50
N GLY A 622 5.75 35.53 24.25
CA GLY A 622 6.78 34.84 24.99
C GLY A 622 6.29 34.24 26.32
N SER A 623 6.66 32.99 26.59
CA SER A 623 6.48 32.32 27.89
C SER A 623 7.81 32.17 28.65
N THR A 624 7.78 31.70 29.91
CA THR A 624 9.01 31.34 30.64
C THR A 624 9.80 30.26 29.89
N ASP A 625 9.11 29.27 29.33
CA ASP A 625 9.71 28.20 28.55
C ASP A 625 10.32 28.71 27.24
N VAL A 626 9.69 29.69 26.56
CA VAL A 626 10.27 30.37 25.40
C VAL A 626 11.51 31.16 25.79
N LYS A 627 11.52 31.80 26.96
CA LYS A 627 12.68 32.55 27.47
C LYS A 627 13.86 31.62 27.83
N GLU A 628 13.59 30.49 28.48
CA GLU A 628 14.61 29.49 28.84
C GLU A 628 15.15 28.75 27.61
N PHE A 629 14.31 28.43 26.63
CA PHE A 629 14.71 27.73 25.41
C PHE A 629 15.64 28.57 24.50
N VAL A 630 15.49 29.90 24.55
CA VAL A 630 16.29 30.85 23.76
C VAL A 630 17.58 31.28 24.48
N GLU A 631 17.69 31.06 25.80
CA GLU A 631 18.94 31.24 26.55
C GLU A 631 19.84 30.00 26.39
N PRO A 632 21.00 30.07 25.72
CA PRO A 632 21.86 28.90 25.61
C PRO A 632 22.43 28.53 26.97
N GLU A 633 22.52 27.22 27.24
CA GLU A 633 23.24 26.66 28.39
C GLU A 633 24.63 27.32 28.54
N LYS A 634 24.91 27.74 29.77
CA LYS A 634 26.17 28.36 30.18
C LYS A 634 27.29 27.32 30.08
N SER A 635 28.06 27.33 28.98
CA SER A 635 29.37 26.68 28.95
C SER A 635 30.44 27.65 29.50
N PRO A 636 31.41 27.17 30.30
CA PRO A 636 32.49 28.00 30.83
C PRO A 636 33.31 28.73 29.74
N LEU A 637 33.33 28.20 28.51
CA LEU A 637 34.02 28.79 27.37
C LEU A 637 33.27 29.99 26.76
N THR A 638 31.94 30.07 26.92
CA THR A 638 31.12 31.16 26.37
C THR A 638 31.15 32.41 27.25
N GLU A 639 31.51 32.25 28.53
CA GLU A 639 31.59 33.34 29.51
C GLU A 639 32.79 34.28 29.26
N MET A 640 33.92 33.76 28.76
CA MET A 640 35.07 34.60 28.37
C MET A 640 34.82 35.41 27.09
N ALA A 641 33.93 34.95 26.19
CA ALA A 641 33.58 35.68 24.97
C ALA A 641 32.54 36.79 25.21
N GLY A 642 31.67 36.62 26.21
CA GLY A 642 30.62 37.59 26.56
C GLY A 642 31.09 38.86 27.25
N THR A 643 32.33 38.92 27.73
CA THR A 643 32.87 40.10 28.45
C THR A 643 33.40 41.19 27.52
N VAL A 644 33.58 40.89 26.22
CA VAL A 644 34.18 41.82 25.23
C VAL A 644 33.14 42.45 24.29
N MET A 645 31.93 41.90 24.21
CA MET A 645 30.85 42.38 23.34
C MET A 645 29.60 42.62 24.19
N GLY A 646 29.07 43.85 24.17
CA GLY A 646 27.98 44.30 25.04
C GLY A 646 26.76 43.38 25.07
N LYS A 647 26.15 43.27 26.25
CA LYS A 647 24.92 42.50 26.50
C LYS A 647 23.71 43.19 25.82
N GLU A 648 23.26 42.66 24.69
CA GLU A 648 21.92 42.89 24.15
C GLU A 648 21.07 41.63 24.35
N HIS A 649 19.78 41.82 24.69
CA HIS A 649 18.85 40.74 25.05
C HIS A 649 18.56 39.83 23.85
N LYS A 650 18.69 38.50 24.03
CA LYS A 650 18.49 37.45 23.00
C LYS A 650 17.02 37.10 22.70
N THR A 651 16.06 37.93 23.12
CA THR A 651 14.67 37.49 23.40
C THR A 651 13.62 37.95 22.39
N ASP A 652 13.99 38.35 21.17
CA ASP A 652 13.02 38.83 20.18
C ASP A 652 13.28 38.13 18.84
N TRP A 653 12.36 37.25 18.42
CA TRP A 653 12.37 36.63 17.09
C TRP A 653 12.16 37.67 15.96
N ASN A 654 12.04 38.95 16.30
CA ASN A 654 11.70 40.08 15.46
C ASN A 654 10.45 39.79 14.61
N ALA A 655 9.46 39.16 15.24
CA ALA A 655 8.20 38.77 14.62
C ALA A 655 7.41 40.04 14.24
N PRO A 656 6.91 40.18 13.00
CA PRO A 656 6.02 41.28 12.67
C PRO A 656 4.72 41.20 13.48
N ALA A 657 4.17 42.35 13.86
CA ALA A 657 2.91 42.41 14.58
C ALA A 657 1.76 41.85 13.73
N SER A 658 0.99 40.91 14.28
CA SER A 658 -0.19 40.38 13.62
C SER A 658 -1.27 41.46 13.48
N ASN A 659 -1.94 41.48 12.32
CA ASN A 659 -3.01 42.42 12.01
C ASN A 659 -4.23 41.74 11.39
N TYR A 660 -4.22 40.41 11.32
CA TYR A 660 -5.23 39.61 10.66
C TYR A 660 -5.31 38.22 11.29
N GLU A 661 -6.51 37.68 11.42
CA GLU A 661 -6.73 36.27 11.79
C GLU A 661 -6.95 35.47 10.51
N ALA A 662 -5.93 34.73 10.08
CA ALA A 662 -5.98 33.92 8.86
C ALA A 662 -6.25 32.44 9.19
N PRO A 663 -6.77 31.65 8.24
CA PRO A 663 -6.64 30.20 8.32
C PRO A 663 -5.19 29.80 8.60
N GLU A 664 -4.97 28.84 9.48
CA GLU A 664 -3.63 28.36 9.78
C GLU A 664 -2.96 27.79 8.50
N ALA A 665 -1.67 28.11 8.32
CA ALA A 665 -0.95 27.92 7.07
C ALA A 665 -0.95 26.47 6.57
N GLU A 666 -0.82 25.47 7.44
CA GLU A 666 -0.75 24.05 7.05
C GLU A 666 -2.13 23.36 7.02
N TRP A 667 -2.91 23.48 8.08
CA TRP A 667 -4.12 22.70 8.32
C TRP A 667 -5.40 23.47 8.00
N GLY A 668 -5.41 24.78 8.26
CA GLY A 668 -6.60 25.64 8.16
C GLY A 668 -7.20 25.69 6.75
N TYR A 669 -8.53 25.64 6.66
CA TYR A 669 -9.24 25.69 5.39
C TYR A 669 -9.46 27.14 4.91
N ALA A 670 -9.18 27.41 3.64
CA ALA A 670 -9.48 28.70 3.01
C ALA A 670 -10.87 28.68 2.38
N ALA A 671 -11.77 29.54 2.87
CA ALA A 671 -13.19 29.53 2.49
C ALA A 671 -13.45 29.78 1.00
N GLY A 672 -12.55 30.46 0.29
CA GLY A 672 -12.75 30.86 -1.11
C GLY A 672 -13.04 29.71 -2.08
N LEU A 673 -12.55 28.50 -1.79
CA LEU A 673 -12.78 27.32 -2.61
C LEU A 673 -14.21 26.76 -2.51
N THR A 674 -14.92 27.03 -1.42
CA THR A 674 -16.23 26.42 -1.15
C THR A 674 -17.27 26.79 -2.21
N ASP A 675 -17.35 28.08 -2.56
CA ASP A 675 -18.38 28.57 -3.47
C ASP A 675 -18.25 27.94 -4.87
N ASP A 676 -17.01 27.82 -5.35
CA ASP A 676 -16.70 27.23 -6.67
C ASP A 676 -17.06 25.73 -6.73
N ILE A 677 -16.76 24.98 -5.66
CA ILE A 677 -17.16 23.57 -5.54
C ILE A 677 -18.69 23.44 -5.51
N VAL A 678 -19.39 24.32 -4.78
CA VAL A 678 -20.85 24.32 -4.67
C VAL A 678 -21.50 24.63 -6.01
N GLU A 679 -21.01 25.63 -6.73
CA GLU A 679 -21.50 25.98 -8.06
C GLU A 679 -21.28 24.84 -9.05
N PHE A 680 -20.06 24.29 -9.10
CA PHE A 680 -19.71 23.16 -9.98
C PHE A 680 -20.57 21.91 -9.69
N ALA A 681 -20.72 21.55 -8.42
CA ALA A 681 -21.55 20.41 -8.04
C ALA A 681 -23.02 20.59 -8.45
N LYS A 682 -23.56 21.80 -8.28
CA LYS A 682 -24.93 22.13 -8.68
C LYS A 682 -25.10 22.05 -10.19
N GLU A 683 -24.14 22.53 -10.97
CA GLU A 683 -24.15 22.47 -12.44
C GLU A 683 -24.17 21.01 -12.95
N HIS A 684 -23.39 20.13 -12.32
CA HIS A 684 -23.21 18.75 -12.78
C HIS A 684 -24.04 17.70 -12.01
N GLY A 685 -24.89 18.12 -11.07
CA GLY A 685 -25.78 17.23 -10.32
C GLY A 685 -25.08 16.38 -9.24
N PHE A 686 -23.93 16.81 -8.75
CA PHE A 686 -23.23 16.16 -7.63
C PHE A 686 -23.83 16.58 -6.29
N LYS A 687 -23.78 15.68 -5.31
CA LYS A 687 -24.16 15.97 -3.92
C LYS A 687 -22.96 16.54 -3.17
N ILE A 688 -23.20 17.42 -2.20
CA ILE A 688 -22.15 17.92 -1.31
C ILE A 688 -22.47 17.51 0.12
N LYS A 689 -21.43 17.07 0.83
CA LYS A 689 -21.45 16.80 2.26
C LYS A 689 -20.33 17.59 2.91
N TYR A 690 -20.58 18.19 4.07
CA TYR A 690 -19.57 18.95 4.80
C TYR A 690 -19.07 18.17 6.00
N LEU A 691 -17.75 18.19 6.19
CA LEU A 691 -17.06 17.64 7.35
C LEU A 691 -16.19 18.73 7.97
N ASP A 692 -16.66 19.30 9.06
CA ASP A 692 -16.07 20.45 9.75
C ASP A 692 -15.45 20.04 11.08
N PHE A 693 -14.31 20.62 11.44
CA PHE A 693 -13.68 20.42 12.75
C PHE A 693 -12.76 21.60 13.08
N ASP A 694 -12.62 21.94 14.36
CA ASP A 694 -11.89 23.14 14.76
C ASP A 694 -10.38 22.90 14.84
N HIS A 695 -9.97 21.72 15.32
CA HIS A 695 -8.57 21.33 15.46
C HIS A 695 -8.25 20.10 14.59
N PRO A 696 -7.09 20.03 13.92
CA PRO A 696 -6.72 18.90 13.06
C PRO A 696 -6.77 17.53 13.75
N GLU A 697 -6.50 17.42 15.05
CA GLU A 697 -6.58 16.15 15.80
C GLU A 697 -8.01 15.77 16.27
N ASP A 698 -9.05 16.56 15.93
CA ASP A 698 -10.45 16.23 16.22
C ASP A 698 -10.96 15.00 15.46
N ALA A 699 -10.44 14.79 14.25
CA ALA A 699 -10.79 13.62 13.46
C ALA A 699 -10.20 12.30 14.03
N GLY A 700 -9.15 12.34 14.85
CA GLY A 700 -8.42 11.15 15.31
C GLY A 700 -9.31 10.12 16.04
N PRO A 701 -9.94 10.49 17.18
CA PRO A 701 -10.86 9.61 17.90
C PRO A 701 -12.05 9.12 17.06
N LEU A 702 -12.62 9.99 16.22
CA LEU A 702 -13.75 9.65 15.35
C LEU A 702 -13.38 8.54 14.37
N VAL A 703 -12.25 8.68 13.66
CA VAL A 703 -11.78 7.68 12.70
C VAL A 703 -11.45 6.37 13.40
N ALA A 704 -10.82 6.44 14.58
CA ALA A 704 -10.47 5.25 15.35
C ALA A 704 -11.73 4.46 15.76
N ASP A 705 -12.78 5.13 16.25
CA ASP A 705 -14.02 4.46 16.62
C ASP A 705 -14.84 3.99 15.41
N ALA A 706 -14.81 4.71 14.29
CA ALA A 706 -15.44 4.27 13.04
C ALA A 706 -14.76 3.02 12.46
N ASP A 707 -13.42 2.97 12.45
CA ASP A 707 -12.65 1.78 12.05
C ASP A 707 -13.00 0.58 12.92
N ARG A 708 -13.14 0.79 14.23
CA ARG A 708 -13.53 -0.27 15.16
C ARG A 708 -14.89 -0.85 14.85
N GLN A 709 -15.89 0.02 14.72
CA GLN A 709 -17.26 -0.40 14.42
C GLN A 709 -17.35 -1.12 13.08
N TRP A 710 -16.65 -0.61 12.06
CA TRP A 710 -16.58 -1.23 10.74
C TRP A 710 -15.97 -2.63 10.78
N LYS A 711 -14.84 -2.82 11.46
CA LYS A 711 -14.21 -4.14 11.59
C LYS A 711 -14.99 -5.09 12.50
N GLU A 712 -15.67 -4.59 13.54
CA GLU A 712 -16.61 -5.37 14.35
C GLU A 712 -17.76 -5.92 13.49
N GLN A 713 -18.35 -5.11 12.59
CA GLN A 713 -19.35 -5.57 11.62
C GLN A 713 -18.80 -6.65 10.68
N LEU A 714 -17.55 -6.50 10.26
CA LEU A 714 -16.83 -7.51 9.46
C LEU A 714 -16.46 -8.78 10.27
N ARG A 715 -16.89 -8.88 11.54
CA ARG A 715 -16.57 -9.96 12.50
C ARG A 715 -15.06 -10.15 12.69
N ARG A 716 -14.31 -9.06 12.62
CA ARG A 716 -12.86 -9.01 12.85
C ARG A 716 -12.61 -8.39 14.23
N PRO A 717 -12.54 -9.19 15.31
CA PRO A 717 -12.34 -8.63 16.64
C PRO A 717 -11.02 -7.86 16.69
N ILE A 718 -11.09 -6.58 17.02
CA ILE A 718 -9.91 -5.72 17.13
C ILE A 718 -9.40 -5.75 18.54
N HIS A 719 -8.08 -5.89 18.66
CA HIS A 719 -7.38 -5.92 19.92
C HIS A 719 -6.16 -5.01 19.95
N SER A 720 -5.91 -4.24 18.89
CA SER A 720 -4.67 -3.49 18.74
C SER A 720 -4.90 -2.10 18.16
N ILE A 721 -4.22 -1.10 18.70
CA ILE A 721 -4.17 0.27 18.17
C ILE A 721 -2.79 0.53 17.54
N LEU A 722 -2.77 1.31 16.45
CA LEU A 722 -1.56 1.86 15.84
C LEU A 722 -1.62 3.38 15.95
N VAL A 723 -0.79 3.95 16.82
CA VAL A 723 -0.62 5.39 16.98
C VAL A 723 0.38 5.88 15.94
N GLU A 724 -0.04 6.85 15.15
CA GLU A 724 0.71 7.40 14.04
C GLU A 724 0.94 8.89 14.26
N SER A 725 2.00 9.43 13.66
CA SER A 725 2.44 10.79 13.94
C SER A 725 2.89 11.51 12.67
N PHE A 726 2.30 12.67 12.42
CA PHE A 726 2.58 13.52 11.27
C PHE A 726 2.46 12.75 9.94
N ILE A 727 3.55 12.66 9.17
CA ILE A 727 3.63 11.94 7.90
C ILE A 727 3.83 10.42 8.06
N LEU A 728 4.14 9.93 9.27
CA LEU A 728 4.27 8.50 9.55
C LEU A 728 2.91 7.84 9.63
N MET A 729 2.41 7.35 8.50
CA MET A 729 1.12 6.67 8.42
C MET A 729 1.12 5.48 7.46
N GLU A 730 0.30 4.47 7.77
CA GLU A 730 0.20 3.23 7.02
C GLU A 730 -1.25 2.75 6.87
N PRO A 731 -2.08 3.41 6.03
CA PRO A 731 -3.47 2.99 5.85
C PRO A 731 -3.61 1.55 5.35
N TRP A 732 -2.70 1.11 4.47
CA TRP A 732 -2.68 -0.28 4.00
C TRP A 732 -2.36 -1.26 5.11
N LEU A 733 -1.27 -1.05 5.86
CA LEU A 733 -0.85 -2.00 6.90
C LEU A 733 -1.79 -1.96 8.12
N ALA A 734 -2.36 -0.81 8.47
CA ALA A 734 -3.36 -0.71 9.53
C ALA A 734 -4.57 -1.62 9.25
N ILE A 735 -5.07 -1.63 8.01
CA ILE A 735 -6.16 -2.52 7.60
C ILE A 735 -5.69 -3.98 7.50
N ARG A 736 -4.56 -4.23 6.84
CA ARG A 736 -3.99 -5.58 6.62
C ARG A 736 -3.70 -6.31 7.93
N TYR A 737 -3.20 -5.59 8.93
CA TYR A 737 -2.87 -6.13 10.25
C TYR A 737 -3.99 -6.00 11.29
N ASN A 738 -5.19 -5.58 10.85
CA ASN A 738 -6.35 -5.39 11.71
C ASN A 738 -6.05 -4.51 12.95
N LEU A 739 -5.32 -3.41 12.72
CA LEU A 739 -4.96 -2.39 13.71
C LEU A 739 -5.89 -1.19 13.57
N THR A 740 -6.35 -0.63 14.69
CA THR A 740 -7.10 0.63 14.65
C THR A 740 -6.13 1.81 14.59
N PRO A 741 -6.20 2.64 13.54
CA PRO A 741 -5.33 3.81 13.44
C PRO A 741 -5.77 4.90 14.43
N PHE A 742 -4.80 5.58 15.01
CA PHE A 742 -5.01 6.82 15.76
C PHE A 742 -3.90 7.80 15.39
N TRP A 743 -4.27 8.91 14.76
CA TRP A 743 -3.30 9.85 14.22
C TRP A 743 -3.11 11.05 15.14
N THR A 744 -1.85 11.50 15.25
CA THR A 744 -1.42 12.71 15.94
C THR A 744 -0.63 13.59 14.98
N MET A 745 -0.66 14.92 15.17
CA MET A 745 0.09 15.86 14.35
C MET A 745 1.59 15.73 14.58
N PHE A 746 2.04 15.78 15.84
CA PHE A 746 3.45 15.75 16.22
C PHE A 746 3.61 15.04 17.58
N PRO A 747 4.82 14.56 17.96
CA PRO A 747 5.07 13.94 19.26
C PRO A 747 5.19 14.98 20.40
N VAL A 748 4.25 15.92 20.48
CA VAL A 748 4.19 16.98 21.49
C VAL A 748 3.25 16.60 22.64
N LYS A 749 3.36 17.31 23.77
CA LYS A 749 2.57 17.03 24.99
C LYS A 749 1.06 17.05 24.75
N GLN A 750 0.57 18.00 23.96
CA GLN A 750 -0.85 18.12 23.62
C GLN A 750 -1.38 16.85 22.93
N SER A 751 -0.66 16.35 21.92
CA SER A 751 -1.02 15.11 21.22
C SER A 751 -0.95 13.88 22.13
N PHE A 752 0.04 13.84 23.03
CA PHE A 752 0.18 12.81 24.05
C PHE A 752 -1.01 12.77 25.01
N GLU A 753 -1.41 13.93 25.53
CA GLU A 753 -2.57 14.08 26.42
C GLU A 753 -3.86 13.63 25.73
N ARG A 754 -4.03 14.02 24.46
CA ARG A 754 -5.19 13.63 23.66
C ARG A 754 -5.28 12.13 23.41
N LEU A 755 -4.16 11.46 23.12
CA LEU A 755 -4.12 10.00 23.06
C LEU A 755 -4.48 9.40 24.43
N GLN A 756 -3.92 9.92 25.52
CA GLN A 756 -4.19 9.43 26.86
C GLN A 756 -5.69 9.56 27.21
N GLU A 757 -6.33 10.66 26.86
CA GLU A 757 -7.76 10.87 27.03
C GLU A 757 -8.59 9.86 26.23
N TYR A 758 -8.26 9.65 24.96
CA TYR A 758 -8.95 8.66 24.13
C TYR A 758 -8.80 7.23 24.69
N LEU A 759 -7.61 6.84 25.14
CA LEU A 759 -7.38 5.54 25.76
C LEU A 759 -8.17 5.37 27.08
N LYS A 760 -8.28 6.44 27.89
CA LYS A 760 -9.13 6.46 29.09
C LYS A 760 -10.61 6.29 28.73
N MET A 761 -11.10 6.97 27.69
CA MET A 761 -12.48 6.84 27.21
C MET A 761 -12.80 5.40 26.76
N CYS A 762 -11.81 4.65 26.29
CA CYS A 762 -11.97 3.27 25.85
C CYS A 762 -11.99 2.21 26.99
N GLN A 763 -11.82 2.60 28.25
CA GLN A 763 -11.74 1.65 29.38
C GLN A 763 -13.04 0.82 29.53
N GLY A 764 -12.90 -0.51 29.55
CA GLY A 764 -14.01 -1.50 29.58
C GLY A 764 -14.23 -2.25 28.25
N LYS A 765 -13.80 -1.67 27.12
CA LYS A 765 -13.68 -2.29 25.78
C LYS A 765 -12.32 -1.95 25.15
N GLY A 766 -11.26 -1.89 25.96
CA GLY A 766 -9.95 -1.34 25.59
C GLY A 766 -9.13 -2.24 24.67
N PHE A 767 -8.15 -1.64 23.99
CA PHE A 767 -7.17 -2.37 23.19
C PHE A 767 -6.28 -3.26 24.08
N LYS A 768 -5.91 -4.45 23.59
CA LYS A 768 -5.00 -5.38 24.27
C LYS A 768 -3.53 -5.09 23.96
N ASN A 769 -3.24 -4.53 22.79
CA ASN A 769 -1.90 -4.12 22.37
C ASN A 769 -1.95 -2.71 21.78
N GLY A 770 -0.82 -2.01 21.79
CA GLY A 770 -0.66 -0.76 21.09
C GLY A 770 0.74 -0.61 20.53
N PHE A 771 0.83 -0.08 19.32
CA PHE A 771 2.07 0.27 18.66
C PHE A 771 2.07 1.77 18.40
N SER A 772 3.24 2.41 18.38
CA SER A 772 3.33 3.83 18.06
C SER A 772 4.53 4.15 17.18
N PHE A 773 4.29 5.02 16.20
CA PHE A 773 5.30 5.67 15.39
C PHE A 773 5.46 7.12 15.86
N LEU A 774 6.68 7.52 16.23
CA LEU A 774 6.96 8.91 16.61
C LEU A 774 7.76 9.60 15.50
N PHE A 775 7.19 10.68 14.97
CA PHE A 775 7.85 11.49 13.95
C PHE A 775 9.10 12.17 14.54
N CYS A 776 10.20 12.13 13.80
CA CYS A 776 11.47 12.72 14.22
C CYS A 776 11.71 14.00 13.41
N SER A 777 11.41 15.16 14.01
CA SER A 777 11.56 16.48 13.38
C SER A 777 13.02 16.91 13.19
N GLY A 778 13.97 16.26 13.86
CA GLY A 778 15.37 16.68 13.87
C GLY A 778 15.67 17.86 14.80
N ALA A 779 14.68 18.38 15.54
CA ALA A 779 14.85 19.51 16.45
C ALA A 779 14.27 19.21 17.84
N TYR A 780 14.96 19.68 18.88
CA TYR A 780 14.36 19.80 20.21
C TYR A 780 13.51 21.06 20.19
N SER A 781 12.20 20.93 20.36
CA SER A 781 11.25 22.05 20.36
C SER A 781 10.57 22.19 21.72
N ILE A 782 10.08 23.39 22.00
CA ILE A 782 9.24 23.66 23.16
C ILE A 782 7.94 22.86 23.00
N GLY A 783 7.54 22.18 24.07
CA GLY A 783 6.35 21.33 24.09
C GLY A 783 6.56 19.90 23.56
N LEU A 784 7.77 19.54 23.10
CA LEU A 784 8.10 18.15 22.77
C LEU A 784 7.89 17.24 23.98
N ALA A 785 7.12 16.17 23.81
CA ALA A 785 6.93 15.18 24.87
C ALA A 785 8.17 14.26 24.97
N LYS A 786 8.54 13.89 26.20
CA LYS A 786 9.69 13.02 26.43
C LYS A 786 9.38 11.61 25.93
N LEU A 787 10.40 10.94 25.42
CA LEU A 787 10.28 9.56 24.96
C LEU A 787 9.79 8.62 26.08
N ASP A 788 10.24 8.83 27.32
CA ASP A 788 9.82 8.05 28.49
C ASP A 788 8.35 8.24 28.85
N GLU A 789 7.75 9.39 28.53
CA GLU A 789 6.31 9.63 28.72
C GLU A 789 5.51 8.77 27.75
N TRP A 790 5.89 8.77 26.46
CA TRP A 790 5.29 7.91 25.44
C TRP A 790 5.42 6.43 25.77
N LYS A 791 6.61 5.97 26.18
CA LYS A 791 6.82 4.58 26.62
C LYS A 791 5.95 4.25 27.83
N GLY A 792 5.98 5.09 28.86
CA GLY A 792 5.20 4.88 30.08
C GLY A 792 3.70 4.79 29.83
N LEU A 793 3.16 5.59 28.89
CA LEU A 793 1.75 5.50 28.48
C LEU A 793 1.44 4.15 27.83
N LEU A 794 2.25 3.72 26.86
CA LEU A 794 2.04 2.44 26.16
C LEU A 794 2.23 1.24 27.09
N GLU A 795 3.25 1.26 27.94
CA GLU A 795 3.51 0.21 28.93
C GLU A 795 2.38 0.14 29.98
N SER A 796 1.91 1.28 30.49
CA SER A 796 0.82 1.30 31.48
C SER A 796 -0.50 0.78 30.94
N HIS A 797 -0.77 0.96 29.64
CA HIS A 797 -2.02 0.50 29.01
C HIS A 797 -1.93 -0.88 28.37
N PHE A 798 -0.76 -1.28 27.86
CA PHE A 798 -0.62 -2.47 27.01
C PHE A 798 0.44 -3.48 27.47
N ALA A 799 1.19 -3.22 28.55
CA ALA A 799 2.05 -4.26 29.13
C ALA A 799 1.20 -5.45 29.57
N SER A 800 1.53 -6.64 29.10
CA SER A 800 0.74 -7.84 29.35
C SER A 800 0.74 -8.20 30.84
N GLN A 801 -0.31 -8.90 31.29
CA GLN A 801 -0.32 -9.55 32.60
C GLN A 801 0.65 -10.75 32.69
N ASP A 802 1.31 -11.12 31.59
CA ASP A 802 2.22 -12.26 31.49
C ASP A 802 3.66 -11.77 31.33
N MET A 803 4.29 -11.45 32.48
CA MET A 803 5.60 -10.80 32.63
C MET A 803 6.75 -11.46 31.85
N ALA A 804 6.63 -12.74 31.47
CA ALA A 804 7.66 -13.47 30.73
C ALA A 804 7.66 -13.17 29.22
N LYS A 805 6.52 -12.75 28.64
CA LYS A 805 6.40 -12.35 27.22
C LYS A 805 6.41 -10.84 27.00
N ALA A 806 6.11 -10.04 28.04
CA ALA A 806 6.07 -8.58 27.96
C ALA A 806 7.43 -7.93 27.74
N ARG A 807 8.51 -8.49 28.30
CA ARG A 807 9.83 -7.83 28.36
C ARG A 807 10.53 -7.60 27.01
N ASP A 808 10.11 -8.29 25.95
CA ASP A 808 10.74 -8.20 24.61
C ASP A 808 9.84 -7.53 23.55
N LYS A 809 8.62 -7.09 23.89
CA LYS A 809 7.69 -6.53 22.89
C LYS A 809 7.89 -5.02 22.75
N LYS A 810 8.67 -4.63 21.74
CA LYS A 810 8.87 -3.22 21.36
C LYS A 810 7.53 -2.56 20.96
N LEU A 811 7.08 -1.55 21.71
CA LEU A 811 5.80 -0.83 21.45
C LEU A 811 6.02 0.47 20.66
N LEU A 812 7.14 1.17 20.89
CA LEU A 812 7.59 2.27 20.04
C LEU A 812 8.37 1.70 18.86
N LEU A 813 7.84 1.84 17.65
CA LEU A 813 8.39 1.20 16.46
C LEU A 813 9.09 2.23 15.56
N GLY A 814 10.20 1.82 14.95
CA GLY A 814 10.97 2.60 13.99
C GLY A 814 11.93 3.63 14.61
N THR A 815 11.62 4.15 15.79
CA THR A 815 12.44 5.15 16.49
C THR A 815 13.65 4.51 17.20
N ASP A 816 14.82 5.14 17.03
CA ASP A 816 16.02 4.92 17.83
C ASP A 816 15.97 5.79 19.09
N GLU A 817 15.84 5.14 20.23
CA GLU A 817 15.59 5.77 21.53
C GLU A 817 16.74 6.68 21.98
N ASN A 818 17.97 6.41 21.54
CA ASN A 818 19.14 7.20 21.89
C ASN A 818 19.32 8.41 20.96
N ALA A 819 18.60 8.45 19.86
CA ALA A 819 18.73 9.48 18.84
C ALA A 819 17.50 10.40 18.73
N PHE A 820 16.36 10.05 19.32
CA PHE A 820 15.14 10.88 19.31
C PHE A 820 15.39 12.28 19.92
N PRO A 821 14.86 13.38 19.32
CA PRO A 821 14.03 13.49 18.10
C PRO A 821 14.85 13.62 16.80
N LYS A 822 16.17 13.40 16.85
CA LYS A 822 17.14 13.50 15.73
C LYS A 822 17.53 12.15 15.14
N ASP A 823 16.60 11.21 15.19
CA ASP A 823 16.77 9.92 14.57
C ASP A 823 16.35 10.05 13.09
N PHE A 824 17.29 9.95 12.16
CA PHE A 824 16.98 10.07 10.72
C PHE A 824 16.82 8.70 10.04
N GLY A 825 17.09 7.62 10.75
CA GLY A 825 16.89 6.26 10.26
C GLY A 825 15.45 5.76 10.37
N PHE A 826 14.56 6.53 11.02
CA PHE A 826 13.20 6.10 11.31
C PHE A 826 12.38 5.68 10.08
N PRO A 827 12.45 6.35 8.90
CA PRO A 827 11.61 5.98 7.76
C PRO A 827 11.96 4.58 7.25
N ALA A 828 13.22 4.16 7.38
CA ALA A 828 13.68 2.85 6.93
C ALA A 828 13.30 1.70 7.88
N ARG A 829 12.93 1.99 9.14
CA ARG A 829 12.73 0.96 10.18
C ARG A 829 11.27 0.69 10.54
N TYR A 830 10.41 1.70 10.58
CA TYR A 830 9.09 1.59 11.22
C TYR A 830 8.22 0.45 10.66
N GLN A 831 8.14 0.28 9.33
CA GLN A 831 7.38 -0.81 8.72
C GLN A 831 7.93 -2.20 9.01
N VAL A 832 9.26 -2.35 8.98
CA VAL A 832 9.93 -3.64 9.22
C VAL A 832 9.71 -4.06 10.67
N GLU A 833 9.79 -3.11 11.59
CA GLU A 833 9.50 -3.34 13.00
C GLU A 833 8.01 -3.62 13.24
N LEU A 834 7.08 -2.94 12.56
CA LEU A 834 5.66 -3.25 12.61
C LEU A 834 5.36 -4.68 12.15
N ALA A 835 5.90 -5.08 10.99
CA ALA A 835 5.73 -6.43 10.48
C ALA A 835 6.28 -7.50 11.45
N ARG A 836 7.42 -7.24 12.10
CA ARG A 836 7.97 -8.12 13.13
C ARG A 836 7.12 -8.15 14.41
N ALA A 837 6.58 -7.01 14.82
CA ALA A 837 5.80 -6.88 16.05
C ALA A 837 4.41 -7.52 15.95
N VAL A 838 3.80 -7.51 14.75
CA VAL A 838 2.52 -8.16 14.46
C VAL A 838 2.72 -9.65 14.14
N GLY A 839 3.76 -10.00 13.37
CA GLY A 839 4.03 -11.37 12.92
C GLY A 839 3.24 -11.77 11.66
N GLU A 840 3.67 -12.86 10.99
CA GLU A 840 3.03 -13.35 9.76
C GLU A 840 1.59 -13.83 9.97
N GLU A 841 1.26 -14.32 11.17
CA GLU A 841 -0.10 -14.78 11.53
C GLU A 841 -1.10 -13.62 11.71
N GLY A 842 -0.64 -12.37 11.84
CA GLY A 842 -1.51 -11.20 12.01
C GLY A 842 -2.03 -10.60 10.70
N GLN A 843 -1.82 -11.26 9.56
CA GLN A 843 -2.15 -10.79 8.23
C GLN A 843 -3.58 -11.21 7.79
N TYR A 844 -4.51 -10.25 7.74
CA TYR A 844 -5.90 -10.46 7.28
C TYR A 844 -6.13 -10.08 5.81
N VAL A 845 -6.93 -10.86 5.07
CA VAL A 845 -7.38 -10.46 3.72
C VAL A 845 -8.02 -9.07 3.77
N MET A 846 -7.69 -8.18 2.82
CA MET A 846 -8.28 -6.84 2.79
C MET A 846 -9.82 -6.91 2.79
N PRO A 847 -10.52 -6.09 3.59
CA PRO A 847 -11.97 -6.05 3.62
C PRO A 847 -12.54 -5.28 2.40
N PRO A 848 -13.84 -5.45 2.10
CA PRO A 848 -14.52 -4.57 1.15
C PRO A 848 -14.56 -3.14 1.69
N SER A 849 -14.54 -2.13 0.81
CA SER A 849 -14.59 -0.72 1.22
C SER A 849 -15.85 -0.37 2.02
N LEU A 850 -15.71 0.56 2.96
CA LEU A 850 -16.81 1.20 3.67
C LEU A 850 -17.68 1.99 2.68
N THR A 851 -18.99 1.70 2.67
CA THR A 851 -19.93 2.39 1.78
C THR A 851 -20.22 3.81 2.25
N LEU A 852 -20.70 4.68 1.35
CA LEU A 852 -21.11 6.04 1.70
C LEU A 852 -22.22 6.05 2.77
N VAL A 853 -23.13 5.08 2.73
CA VAL A 853 -24.19 4.96 3.74
C VAL A 853 -23.63 4.52 5.10
N GLY A 854 -22.66 3.60 5.10
CA GLY A 854 -21.94 3.22 6.33
C GLY A 854 -21.17 4.41 6.92
N PHE A 855 -20.53 5.21 6.07
CA PHE A 855 -19.93 6.48 6.47
C PHE A 855 -20.94 7.42 7.14
N GLU A 856 -22.06 7.70 6.47
CA GLU A 856 -23.12 8.58 7.00
C GLU A 856 -23.62 8.11 8.35
N HIS A 857 -23.73 6.78 8.56
CA HIS A 857 -24.10 6.21 9.84
C HIS A 857 -23.10 6.56 10.95
N TYR A 858 -21.79 6.40 10.71
CA TYR A 858 -20.78 6.75 11.71
C TYR A 858 -20.71 8.25 11.99
N MET A 859 -20.98 9.08 10.97
CA MET A 859 -20.98 10.52 11.11
C MET A 859 -22.12 11.06 11.99
N GLN A 860 -23.17 10.29 12.28
CA GLN A 860 -24.25 10.72 13.19
C GLN A 860 -23.76 11.09 14.59
N ASN A 861 -22.67 10.45 15.04
CA ASN A 861 -22.07 10.68 16.37
C ASN A 861 -20.80 11.53 16.33
N SER A 862 -20.44 12.10 15.17
CA SER A 862 -19.22 12.88 14.97
C SER A 862 -19.07 14.06 15.96
N HIS A 863 -20.17 14.72 16.30
CA HIS A 863 -20.19 15.88 17.20
C HIS A 863 -19.61 15.59 18.60
N ARG A 864 -19.60 14.32 19.02
CA ARG A 864 -19.00 13.89 20.29
C ARG A 864 -17.48 14.07 20.34
N TYR A 865 -16.85 14.24 19.18
CA TYR A 865 -15.40 14.40 19.02
C TYR A 865 -15.02 15.80 18.51
N GLY A 866 -15.96 16.76 18.48
CA GLY A 866 -15.71 18.10 17.91
C GLY A 866 -15.71 18.13 16.38
N VAL A 867 -16.27 17.09 15.74
CA VAL A 867 -16.42 17.01 14.28
C VAL A 867 -17.89 17.18 13.92
N TYR A 868 -18.22 18.03 12.96
CA TYR A 868 -19.58 18.33 12.55
C TYR A 868 -19.81 17.88 11.11
N TYR A 869 -20.80 17.02 10.92
CA TYR A 869 -21.19 16.51 9.61
C TYR A 869 -22.52 17.10 9.15
N THR A 870 -22.54 17.74 7.98
CA THR A 870 -23.77 18.31 7.40
C THR A 870 -24.09 17.62 6.07
N PRO A 871 -25.25 16.93 5.97
CA PRO A 871 -25.63 16.16 4.80
C PRO A 871 -26.22 16.97 3.64
#